data_AF-A0A4D4KUH3-F1
#
_entry.id   AF-A0A4D4KUH3-F1
#
_cell.length_a   1.000
_cell.length_b   1.000
_cell.length_c   1.000
_cell.angle_alpha   90.00
_cell.angle_beta   90.00
_cell.angle_gamma   90.00
#
_symmetry.space_group_name_H-M   'P 1'
#
loop_
_entity.id
_entity.type
_entity.pdbx_description
1 polymer ?
#
loop_
_entity_poly.entity_id
_entity_poly.type
_entity_poly.pdbx_seq_one_letter_code
_entity_poly.pdbx_strand_id
1 'polypeptide(L)'
;MISSPAASASPETTTFWTRHGIVPNLRWGFVALTVFMIGDGIESGFLSPYLDEHGFGSGQASLLWGVYGFVVAVAAWLSGALAEAFGPRRVMLAGFGIWVVLEIAFLVALAQGDFTFMLVSFGIRGLGYPLFSYGFLVWVALDTPEAVMGKAMGWYWAFFVLGLGVISSYYAGAVIPLFGEFATLASSLVFIVVGGTMMFVLVKARRQQPTDLATSMRSVLGAFTIVVERPKVGTGGIVRVINTLGFYAFVVFLSTFMIHDVGLSTPEWQTVWGTLTLSNIVANVVLGYVSDKIGRIRTVAWFGGLLCAVSTPAFYYVPKLLGPNFWAILVVGIVYGAALAGFVPLNAVMPALAPHRVGSALAILNLGAGVSQFMGPVVAGLVAPIGIAATLWVIAGLYVISIGLTYGLRTRDTDPVGSADLPSSSSPAHQPMTSRTREILVPKQERACEALPTIVLLHGMWHGGWAWERVAALLEVDGYPCVRVTLPGKDRAPGDLTFRGHCDHLVQVLADIPGDVVLVGHSYSGALLGEVGGALNVRAMVFVSAFCLEPGESVASVNDAKAGSQAGKDDIRQVGDYLVIDPEVARNAFYHDCTPDEATNAAGRLTPEHAGARVAIVSNAAWRSVPSHFVVCTLDRACTPEVQRMMAARVNSSTELESGHSPMLSMPEALVCTIAEFESERRRTTRQYPYPERAS
;
A
#
# COMPACT_ATOMS: atom_id res chain seq x y z
N MET A 1 -54.44 -4.12 1.16
CA MET A 1 -53.29 -4.80 1.78
C MET A 1 -52.29 -3.73 2.17
N ILE A 2 -52.11 -3.50 3.46
CA ILE A 2 -51.24 -2.48 4.02
C ILE A 2 -49.84 -3.09 4.08
N SER A 3 -48.92 -2.64 3.24
CA SER A 3 -47.50 -3.00 3.32
C SER A 3 -46.79 -2.09 4.32
N SER A 4 -46.31 -2.67 5.40
CA SER A 4 -45.45 -2.02 6.41
C SER A 4 -44.23 -1.34 5.76
N PRO A 5 -43.84 -0.13 6.19
CA PRO A 5 -42.53 0.42 5.86
C PRO A 5 -41.45 -0.35 6.61
N ALA A 6 -40.42 -0.78 5.89
CA ALA A 6 -39.23 -1.38 6.44
C ALA A 6 -38.58 -0.42 7.46
N ALA A 7 -38.30 -0.95 8.65
CA ALA A 7 -37.64 -0.23 9.72
C ALA A 7 -36.29 0.34 9.25
N SER A 8 -36.11 1.64 9.47
CA SER A 8 -34.83 2.33 9.35
C SER A 8 -33.80 1.67 10.27
N ALA A 9 -32.74 1.10 9.69
CA ALA A 9 -31.60 0.63 10.44
C ALA A 9 -30.94 1.82 11.16
N SER A 10 -30.83 1.72 12.48
CA SER A 10 -30.08 2.64 13.34
C SER A 10 -28.61 2.76 12.90
N PRO A 11 -27.93 3.89 13.16
CA PRO A 11 -26.49 4.02 12.89
C PRO A 11 -25.72 2.97 13.69
N GLU A 12 -25.06 2.04 13.01
CA GLU A 12 -24.23 1.04 13.68
C GLU A 12 -23.12 1.75 14.46
N THR A 13 -23.19 1.66 15.79
CA THR A 13 -22.08 1.99 16.66
C THR A 13 -20.87 1.17 16.21
N THR A 14 -19.84 1.83 15.67
CA THR A 14 -18.61 1.16 15.26
C THR A 14 -18.04 0.39 16.45
N THR A 15 -18.09 -0.94 16.39
CA THR A 15 -17.68 -1.80 17.50
C THR A 15 -16.21 -1.57 17.85
N PHE A 16 -15.83 -1.80 19.11
CA PHE A 16 -14.43 -1.70 19.56
C PHE A 16 -13.47 -2.44 18.60
N TRP A 17 -13.85 -3.65 18.19
CA TRP A 17 -13.08 -4.47 17.25
C TRP A 17 -12.90 -3.81 15.87
N THR A 18 -13.95 -3.20 15.33
CA THR A 18 -13.88 -2.47 14.06
C THR A 18 -12.90 -1.29 14.15
N ARG A 19 -12.89 -0.55 15.26
CA ARG A 19 -11.94 0.58 15.48
C ARG A 19 -10.48 0.13 15.57
N HIS A 20 -10.27 -1.13 15.95
CA HIS A 20 -8.96 -1.77 16.06
C HIS A 20 -8.60 -2.65 14.83
N GLY A 21 -9.37 -2.60 13.75
CA GLY A 21 -9.06 -3.28 12.48
C GLY A 21 -9.56 -4.71 12.34
N ILE A 22 -10.38 -5.22 13.28
CA ILE A 22 -11.02 -6.54 13.16
C ILE A 22 -12.49 -6.34 12.81
N VAL A 23 -12.82 -6.49 11.53
CA VAL A 23 -14.19 -6.33 11.03
C VAL A 23 -15.06 -7.50 11.51
N PRO A 24 -16.31 -7.27 11.98
CA PRO A 24 -17.16 -8.31 12.56
C PRO A 24 -17.37 -9.55 11.66
N ASN A 25 -17.42 -9.35 10.34
CA ASN A 25 -17.61 -10.42 9.37
C ASN A 25 -16.38 -11.32 9.20
N LEU A 26 -15.20 -10.83 9.56
CA LEU A 26 -13.91 -11.53 9.38
C LEU A 26 -13.33 -12.07 10.68
N ARG A 27 -13.92 -11.76 11.85
CA ARG A 27 -13.40 -12.17 13.17
C ARG A 27 -13.10 -13.66 13.27
N TRP A 28 -13.98 -14.50 12.71
CA TRP A 28 -13.80 -15.95 12.69
C TRP A 28 -12.75 -16.39 11.68
N GLY A 29 -12.50 -15.59 10.64
CA GLY A 29 -11.44 -15.82 9.68
C GLY A 29 -10.05 -15.73 10.31
N PHE A 30 -9.82 -14.77 11.22
CA PHE A 30 -8.54 -14.69 11.96
C PHE A 30 -8.30 -15.91 12.85
N VAL A 31 -9.35 -16.39 13.54
CA VAL A 31 -9.26 -17.62 14.35
C VAL A 31 -9.03 -18.84 13.46
N ALA A 32 -9.78 -18.96 12.37
CA ALA A 32 -9.62 -20.03 11.40
C ALA A 32 -8.21 -20.04 10.77
N LEU A 33 -7.67 -18.87 10.45
CA LEU A 33 -6.28 -18.71 9.99
C LEU A 33 -5.30 -19.23 11.03
N THR A 34 -5.44 -18.85 12.30
CA THR A 34 -4.56 -19.33 13.37
C THR A 34 -4.59 -20.85 13.45
N VAL A 35 -5.79 -21.44 13.49
CA VAL A 35 -5.96 -22.89 13.60
C VAL A 35 -5.35 -23.60 12.39
N PHE A 36 -5.56 -23.08 11.17
CA PHE A 36 -4.94 -23.62 9.97
C PHE A 36 -3.41 -23.56 10.07
N MET A 37 -2.86 -22.40 10.46
CA MET A 37 -1.42 -22.21 10.55
C MET A 37 -0.78 -23.03 11.68
N ILE A 38 -1.52 -23.45 12.72
CA ILE A 38 -1.01 -24.42 13.68
C ILE A 38 -0.56 -25.68 12.95
N GLY A 39 -1.46 -26.28 12.14
CA GLY A 39 -1.16 -27.53 11.42
C GLY A 39 0.02 -27.41 10.47
N ASP A 40 0.10 -26.31 9.72
CA ASP A 40 1.24 -26.03 8.82
C ASP A 40 2.57 -25.85 9.58
N GLY A 41 2.52 -25.28 10.79
CA GLY A 41 3.70 -24.97 11.59
C GLY A 41 4.31 -26.12 12.37
N ILE A 42 3.56 -27.20 12.62
CA ILE A 42 3.95 -28.29 13.55
C ILE A 42 5.36 -28.83 13.26
N GLU A 43 5.66 -29.05 11.99
CA GLU A 43 6.88 -29.68 11.50
C GLU A 43 8.17 -28.84 11.66
N SER A 44 8.06 -27.51 11.79
CA SER A 44 9.19 -26.59 11.66
C SER A 44 10.31 -26.82 12.68
N GLY A 45 9.97 -27.33 13.87
CA GLY A 45 10.94 -27.52 14.94
C GLY A 45 11.57 -28.92 15.02
N PHE A 46 11.02 -29.93 14.34
CA PHE A 46 11.45 -31.33 14.51
C PHE A 46 11.56 -32.18 13.24
N LEU A 47 11.05 -31.72 12.09
CA LEU A 47 11.07 -32.56 10.88
C LEU A 47 12.50 -32.89 10.41
N SER A 48 13.42 -31.93 10.44
CA SER A 48 14.81 -32.14 10.03
C SER A 48 15.55 -33.18 10.91
N PRO A 49 15.53 -33.13 12.26
CA PRO A 49 16.12 -34.18 13.07
C PRO A 49 15.40 -35.52 12.91
N TYR A 50 14.07 -35.53 12.78
CA TYR A 50 13.32 -36.76 12.50
C TYR A 50 13.77 -37.44 11.20
N LEU A 51 13.96 -36.66 10.13
CA LEU A 51 14.46 -37.16 8.86
C LEU A 51 15.87 -37.75 8.99
N ASP A 52 16.75 -37.09 9.75
CA ASP A 52 18.12 -37.55 10.01
C ASP A 52 18.13 -38.90 10.74
N GLU A 53 17.30 -39.06 11.78
CA GLU A 53 17.13 -40.33 12.51
C GLU A 53 16.59 -41.48 11.63
N HIS A 54 15.84 -41.14 10.57
CA HIS A 54 15.27 -42.10 9.62
C HIS A 54 16.15 -42.32 8.38
N GLY A 55 17.40 -41.87 8.43
CA GLY A 55 18.41 -42.15 7.39
C GLY A 55 18.43 -41.16 6.24
N PHE A 56 17.72 -40.03 6.33
CA PHE A 56 17.77 -38.94 5.36
C PHE A 56 18.75 -37.87 5.83
N GLY A 57 19.92 -37.80 5.19
CA GLY A 57 20.96 -36.88 5.61
C GLY A 57 20.60 -35.39 5.44
N SER A 58 21.40 -34.50 6.04
CA SER A 58 21.21 -33.05 6.01
C SER A 58 21.04 -32.44 4.61
N GLY A 59 21.71 -32.99 3.59
CA GLY A 59 21.53 -32.57 2.19
C GLY A 59 20.13 -32.85 1.64
N GLN A 60 19.54 -33.98 2.02
CA GLN A 60 18.18 -34.36 1.63
C GLN A 60 17.14 -33.48 2.35
N ALA A 61 17.32 -33.23 3.65
CA ALA A 61 16.47 -32.30 4.40
C ALA A 61 16.52 -30.88 3.80
N SER A 62 17.73 -30.39 3.47
CA SER A 62 17.90 -29.09 2.81
C SER A 62 17.21 -29.03 1.45
N LEU A 63 17.33 -30.08 0.63
CA LEU A 63 16.65 -30.15 -0.67
C LEU A 63 15.12 -30.15 -0.51
N LEU A 64 14.61 -30.91 0.45
CA LEU A 64 13.17 -30.98 0.76
C LEU A 64 12.60 -29.60 1.13
N TRP A 65 13.23 -28.92 2.09
CA TRP A 65 12.86 -27.56 2.50
C TRP A 65 13.09 -26.52 1.39
N GLY A 66 14.13 -26.68 0.58
CA GLY A 66 14.43 -25.80 -0.55
C GLY A 66 13.37 -25.86 -1.64
N VAL A 67 12.95 -27.08 -2.05
CA VAL A 67 11.87 -27.24 -3.03
C VAL A 67 10.55 -26.70 -2.47
N TYR A 68 10.22 -27.00 -1.21
CA TYR A 68 9.06 -26.43 -0.52
C TYR A 68 9.09 -24.90 -0.54
N GLY A 69 10.19 -24.29 -0.10
CA GLY A 69 10.34 -22.83 -0.04
C GLY A 69 10.27 -22.15 -1.40
N PHE A 70 10.79 -22.80 -2.46
CA PHE A 70 10.65 -22.30 -3.84
C PHE A 70 9.19 -22.26 -4.27
N VAL A 71 8.46 -23.36 -4.06
CA VAL A 71 7.04 -23.46 -4.41
C VAL A 71 6.22 -22.45 -3.61
N VAL A 72 6.52 -22.26 -2.32
CA VAL A 72 5.89 -21.22 -1.50
C VAL A 72 6.16 -19.83 -2.05
N ALA A 73 7.41 -19.51 -2.44
CA ALA A 73 7.74 -18.19 -2.99
C ALA A 73 6.89 -17.87 -4.24
N VAL A 74 6.72 -18.84 -5.12
CA VAL A 74 5.86 -18.73 -6.32
C VAL A 74 4.39 -18.58 -5.92
N ALA A 75 3.89 -19.41 -5.02
CA ALA A 75 2.49 -19.36 -4.56
C ALA A 75 2.16 -18.04 -3.87
N ALA A 76 3.06 -17.55 -3.01
CA ALA A 76 2.94 -16.27 -2.32
C ALA A 76 2.79 -15.12 -3.33
N TRP A 77 3.65 -15.11 -4.34
CA TRP A 77 3.65 -14.09 -5.38
C TRP A 77 2.38 -14.11 -6.24
N LEU A 78 1.87 -15.30 -6.60
CA LEU A 78 0.68 -15.45 -7.45
C LEU A 78 -0.65 -15.32 -6.70
N SER A 79 -0.66 -15.54 -5.38
CA SER A 79 -1.89 -15.59 -4.57
C SER A 79 -2.78 -14.36 -4.72
N GLY A 80 -2.20 -13.17 -4.83
CA GLY A 80 -2.90 -11.90 -5.05
C GLY A 80 -3.67 -11.87 -6.37
N ALA A 81 -2.98 -12.07 -7.50
CA ALA A 81 -3.61 -12.09 -8.82
C ALA A 81 -4.66 -13.21 -8.95
N LEU A 82 -4.38 -14.38 -8.38
CA LEU A 82 -5.35 -15.47 -8.40
C LEU A 82 -6.60 -15.11 -7.59
N ALA A 83 -6.44 -14.43 -6.44
CA ALA A 83 -7.56 -14.02 -5.60
C ALA A 83 -8.39 -12.92 -6.28
N GLU A 84 -7.77 -12.00 -7.01
CA GLU A 84 -8.47 -11.00 -7.84
C GLU A 84 -9.22 -11.63 -9.02
N ALA A 85 -8.62 -12.60 -9.70
CA ALA A 85 -9.22 -13.23 -10.88
C ALA A 85 -10.35 -14.21 -10.54
N PHE A 86 -10.14 -15.05 -9.52
CA PHE A 86 -11.07 -16.15 -9.17
C PHE A 86 -11.90 -15.89 -7.93
N GLY A 87 -11.57 -14.85 -7.16
CA GLY A 87 -12.15 -14.55 -5.86
C GLY A 87 -11.36 -15.22 -4.71
N PRO A 88 -11.12 -14.53 -3.58
CA PRO A 88 -10.32 -15.04 -2.46
C PRO A 88 -10.75 -16.41 -1.97
N ARG A 89 -12.07 -16.60 -1.78
CA ARG A 89 -12.63 -17.85 -1.25
C ARG A 89 -12.31 -19.08 -2.10
N ARG A 90 -12.28 -18.95 -3.43
CA ARG A 90 -11.99 -20.08 -4.34
C ARG A 90 -10.51 -20.45 -4.32
N VAL A 91 -9.64 -19.44 -4.31
CA VAL A 91 -8.19 -19.63 -4.19
C VAL A 91 -7.86 -20.31 -2.86
N MET A 92 -8.51 -19.88 -1.78
CA MET A 92 -8.36 -20.51 -0.48
C MET A 92 -8.82 -21.96 -0.47
N LEU A 93 -9.94 -22.28 -1.13
CA LEU A 93 -10.43 -23.65 -1.22
C LEU A 93 -9.45 -24.55 -1.99
N ALA A 94 -8.85 -24.04 -3.06
CA ALA A 94 -7.79 -24.74 -3.78
C ALA A 94 -6.57 -24.99 -2.87
N GLY A 95 -6.11 -23.96 -2.15
CA GLY A 95 -5.01 -24.09 -1.18
C GLY A 95 -5.29 -25.13 -0.09
N PHE A 96 -6.48 -25.09 0.51
CA PHE A 96 -6.92 -26.07 1.50
C PHE A 96 -6.91 -27.51 0.94
N GLY A 97 -7.50 -27.72 -0.23
CA GLY A 97 -7.56 -29.05 -0.86
C GLY A 97 -6.17 -29.59 -1.21
N ILE A 98 -5.31 -28.74 -1.77
CA ILE A 98 -3.91 -29.09 -2.06
C ILE A 98 -3.21 -29.50 -0.77
N TRP A 99 -3.29 -28.70 0.29
CA TRP A 99 -2.59 -28.97 1.54
C TRP A 99 -2.99 -30.35 2.11
N VAL A 100 -4.29 -30.62 2.24
CA VAL A 100 -4.80 -31.89 2.81
C VAL A 100 -4.37 -33.11 2.00
N VAL A 101 -4.53 -33.07 0.67
CA VAL A 101 -4.22 -34.21 -0.20
C VAL A 101 -2.72 -34.48 -0.20
N LEU A 102 -1.90 -33.43 -0.33
CA LEU A 102 -0.47 -33.57 -0.44
C LEU A 102 0.18 -33.89 0.92
N GLU A 103 -0.42 -33.52 2.05
CA GLU A 103 0.03 -33.96 3.37
C GLU A 103 -0.19 -35.46 3.56
N ILE A 104 -1.35 -36.00 3.18
CA ILE A 104 -1.59 -37.45 3.24
C ILE A 104 -0.57 -38.19 2.36
N ALA A 105 -0.31 -37.67 1.15
CA ALA A 105 0.72 -38.23 0.26
C ALA A 105 2.12 -38.16 0.90
N PHE A 106 2.46 -37.06 1.56
CA PHE A 106 3.74 -36.88 2.24
C PHE A 106 3.91 -37.85 3.41
N LEU A 107 2.89 -38.02 4.26
CA LEU A 107 2.90 -38.98 5.36
C LEU A 107 3.08 -40.42 4.86
N VAL A 108 2.42 -40.78 3.75
CA VAL A 108 2.59 -42.09 3.10
C VAL A 108 4.02 -42.25 2.58
N ALA A 109 4.55 -41.25 1.89
CA ALA A 109 5.92 -41.27 1.38
C ALA A 109 6.95 -41.39 2.51
N LEU A 110 6.75 -40.65 3.59
CA LEU A 110 7.59 -40.66 4.79
C LEU A 110 7.56 -42.03 5.47
N ALA A 111 6.39 -42.65 5.62
CA ALA A 111 6.25 -44.00 6.18
C ALA A 111 6.91 -45.09 5.31
N GLN A 112 6.98 -44.88 4.00
CA GLN A 112 7.63 -45.80 3.05
C GLN A 112 9.14 -45.57 2.92
N GLY A 113 9.65 -44.45 3.43
CA GLY A 113 11.04 -44.04 3.23
C GLY A 113 11.35 -43.60 1.79
N ASP A 114 10.33 -43.26 0.99
CA ASP A 114 10.50 -42.83 -0.41
C ASP A 114 10.80 -41.32 -0.48
N PHE A 115 12.09 -40.99 -0.52
CA PHE A 115 12.53 -39.60 -0.61
C PHE A 115 12.02 -38.87 -1.86
N THR A 116 11.90 -39.55 -3.00
CA THR A 116 11.47 -38.89 -4.24
C THR A 116 10.01 -38.51 -4.13
N PHE A 117 9.19 -39.43 -3.61
CA PHE A 117 7.78 -39.14 -3.39
C PHE A 117 7.57 -38.11 -2.28
N MET A 118 8.39 -38.13 -1.21
CA MET A 118 8.42 -37.08 -0.20
C MET A 118 8.71 -35.72 -0.82
N LEU A 119 9.76 -35.63 -1.66
CA LEU A 119 10.17 -34.38 -2.29
C LEU A 119 9.06 -33.76 -3.15
N VAL A 120 8.38 -34.58 -3.94
CA VAL A 120 7.27 -34.13 -4.80
C VAL A 120 6.06 -33.74 -3.96
N SER A 121 5.64 -34.60 -3.04
CA SER A 121 4.44 -34.37 -2.23
C SER A 121 4.61 -33.17 -1.31
N PHE A 122 5.70 -33.11 -0.54
CA PHE A 122 6.04 -31.99 0.33
C PHE A 122 6.27 -30.70 -0.46
N GLY A 123 7.04 -30.77 -1.56
CA GLY A 123 7.31 -29.61 -2.41
C GLY A 123 6.03 -28.95 -2.93
N ILE A 124 5.13 -29.74 -3.54
CA ILE A 124 3.85 -29.23 -4.07
C ILE A 124 2.90 -28.80 -2.96
N ARG A 125 2.94 -29.46 -1.78
CA ARG A 125 2.18 -29.05 -0.59
C ARG A 125 2.47 -27.59 -0.20
N GLY A 126 3.65 -27.07 -0.52
CA GLY A 126 4.03 -25.65 -0.38
C GLY A 126 3.11 -24.67 -1.12
N LEU A 127 2.28 -25.10 -2.08
CA LEU A 127 1.23 -24.26 -2.66
C LEU A 127 0.06 -24.03 -1.69
N GLY A 128 -0.18 -24.97 -0.76
CA GLY A 128 -1.40 -25.05 0.01
C GLY A 128 -1.63 -23.86 0.94
N TYR A 129 -0.70 -23.65 1.87
CA TYR A 129 -0.87 -22.58 2.87
C TYR A 129 -0.79 -21.17 2.26
N PRO A 130 0.06 -20.84 1.26
CA PRO A 130 0.11 -19.49 0.71
C PRO A 130 -1.19 -19.13 -0.02
N LEU A 131 -1.76 -20.06 -0.79
CA LEU A 131 -3.04 -19.84 -1.45
C LEU A 131 -4.20 -19.69 -0.45
N PHE A 132 -4.16 -20.42 0.67
CA PHE A 132 -5.13 -20.28 1.76
C PHE A 132 -4.94 -18.97 2.56
N SER A 133 -3.77 -18.78 3.14
CA SER A 133 -3.48 -17.68 4.06
C SER A 133 -3.43 -16.34 3.34
N TYR A 134 -2.77 -16.21 2.18
CA TYR A 134 -2.71 -14.95 1.45
C TYR A 134 -3.98 -14.70 0.65
N GLY A 135 -4.71 -15.74 0.26
CA GLY A 135 -6.10 -15.59 -0.19
C GLY A 135 -6.95 -14.90 0.90
N PHE A 136 -6.82 -15.33 2.17
CA PHE A 136 -7.47 -14.64 3.27
C PHE A 136 -6.95 -13.22 3.50
N LEU A 137 -5.64 -12.97 3.32
CA LEU A 137 -5.06 -11.62 3.39
C LEU A 137 -5.72 -10.67 2.39
N VAL A 138 -5.89 -11.12 1.14
CA VAL A 138 -6.61 -10.35 0.12
C VAL A 138 -8.06 -10.13 0.53
N TRP A 139 -8.72 -11.15 1.09
CA TRP A 139 -10.09 -10.98 1.60
C TRP A 139 -10.16 -9.92 2.72
N VAL A 140 -9.21 -9.94 3.66
CA VAL A 140 -9.08 -8.90 4.70
C VAL A 140 -8.89 -7.53 4.06
N ALA A 141 -8.05 -7.41 3.03
CA ALA A 141 -7.82 -6.17 2.30
C ALA A 141 -9.09 -5.65 1.60
N LEU A 142 -9.93 -6.53 1.08
CA LEU A 142 -11.13 -6.14 0.33
C LEU A 142 -12.31 -5.74 1.25
N ASP A 143 -12.44 -6.38 2.41
CA ASP A 143 -13.58 -6.19 3.31
C ASP A 143 -13.29 -5.22 4.48
N THR A 144 -12.06 -4.69 4.58
CA THR A 144 -11.65 -3.75 5.65
C THR A 144 -11.67 -2.30 5.16
N PRO A 145 -12.30 -1.36 5.90
CA PRO A 145 -12.23 0.07 5.57
C PRO A 145 -10.80 0.59 5.58
N GLU A 146 -10.47 1.48 4.63
CA GLU A 146 -9.11 2.02 4.44
C GLU A 146 -8.55 2.67 5.72
N ALA A 147 -9.39 3.39 6.48
CA ALA A 147 -9.03 4.06 7.72
C ALA A 147 -8.41 3.14 8.80
N VAL A 148 -8.68 1.83 8.75
CA VAL A 148 -8.14 0.85 9.72
C VAL A 148 -7.34 -0.27 9.05
N MET A 149 -7.05 -0.16 7.75
CA MET A 149 -6.38 -1.18 6.95
C MET A 149 -5.04 -1.62 7.56
N GLY A 150 -4.19 -0.66 7.94
CA GLY A 150 -2.89 -0.97 8.54
C GLY A 150 -2.99 -1.80 9.83
N LYS A 151 -4.02 -1.57 10.65
CA LYS A 151 -4.26 -2.35 11.87
C LYS A 151 -4.74 -3.77 11.55
N ALA A 152 -5.61 -3.92 10.55
CA ALA A 152 -6.09 -5.22 10.10
C ALA A 152 -4.96 -6.09 9.55
N MET A 153 -4.06 -5.50 8.76
CA MET A 153 -2.85 -6.16 8.27
C MET A 153 -1.93 -6.59 9.42
N GLY A 154 -1.76 -5.74 10.43
CA GLY A 154 -1.03 -6.09 11.65
C GLY A 154 -1.63 -7.30 12.38
N TRP A 155 -2.95 -7.33 12.56
CA TRP A 155 -3.65 -8.46 13.16
C TRP A 155 -3.52 -9.73 12.33
N TYR A 156 -3.60 -9.64 11.01
CA TYR A 156 -3.42 -10.80 10.13
C TYR A 156 -2.08 -11.48 10.41
N TRP A 157 -0.99 -10.72 10.41
CA TRP A 157 0.34 -11.27 10.64
C TRP A 157 0.51 -11.78 12.08
N ALA A 158 -0.10 -11.12 13.06
CA ALA A 158 -0.09 -11.59 14.45
C ALA A 158 -0.77 -12.96 14.60
N PHE A 159 -1.97 -13.13 14.06
CA PHE A 159 -2.71 -14.41 14.10
C PHE A 159 -2.02 -15.49 13.25
N PHE A 160 -1.44 -15.12 12.11
CA PHE A 160 -0.63 -16.01 11.27
C PHE A 160 0.58 -16.58 12.05
N VAL A 161 1.40 -15.72 12.66
CA VAL A 161 2.61 -16.14 13.39
C VAL A 161 2.24 -16.87 14.69
N LEU A 162 1.15 -16.46 15.35
CA LEU A 162 0.63 -17.14 16.54
C LEU A 162 0.32 -18.62 16.26
N GLY A 163 -0.28 -18.91 15.10
CA GLY A 163 -0.51 -20.28 14.66
C GLY A 163 0.78 -20.99 14.22
N LEU A 164 1.46 -20.42 13.21
CA LEU A 164 2.60 -21.05 12.52
C LEU A 164 3.79 -21.33 13.43
N GLY A 165 4.09 -20.40 14.34
CA GLY A 165 5.34 -20.42 15.10
C GLY A 165 5.19 -20.65 16.59
N VAL A 166 4.08 -20.21 17.21
CA VAL A 166 3.96 -20.22 18.67
C VAL A 166 3.20 -21.45 19.12
N ILE A 167 1.91 -21.53 18.78
CA ILE A 167 1.04 -22.61 19.26
C ILE A 167 1.49 -23.96 18.67
N SER A 168 1.86 -24.00 17.39
CA SER A 168 2.39 -25.20 16.73
C SER A 168 3.56 -25.84 17.47
N SER A 169 4.51 -25.03 17.93
CA SER A 169 5.74 -25.50 18.59
C SER A 169 5.47 -25.97 20.02
N TYR A 170 4.69 -25.21 20.80
CA TYR A 170 4.28 -25.69 22.13
C TYR A 170 3.42 -26.95 22.04
N TYR A 171 2.56 -27.05 21.04
CA TYR A 171 1.79 -28.26 20.76
C TYR A 171 2.72 -29.44 20.44
N ALA A 172 3.63 -29.28 19.48
CA ALA A 172 4.58 -30.33 19.12
C ALA A 172 5.43 -30.78 20.32
N GLY A 173 5.97 -29.83 21.10
CA GLY A 173 6.74 -30.14 22.31
C GLY A 173 5.96 -30.91 23.37
N ALA A 174 4.65 -30.66 23.51
CA ALA A 174 3.80 -31.36 24.47
C ALA A 174 3.34 -32.74 23.97
N VAL A 175 3.18 -32.93 22.65
CA VAL A 175 2.55 -34.10 22.04
C VAL A 175 3.56 -35.15 21.58
N ILE A 176 4.75 -34.74 21.13
CA ILE A 176 5.82 -35.66 20.71
C ILE A 176 6.16 -36.70 21.79
N PRO A 177 6.35 -36.34 23.07
CA PRO A 177 6.63 -37.34 24.12
C PRO A 177 5.52 -38.39 24.32
N LEU A 178 4.29 -38.08 23.90
CA LEU A 178 3.12 -38.92 24.13
C LEU A 178 2.83 -39.85 22.94
N PHE A 179 3.04 -39.36 21.72
CA PHE A 179 2.61 -40.06 20.49
C PHE A 179 3.73 -40.24 19.46
N GLY A 180 4.91 -39.64 19.68
CA GLY A 180 6.01 -39.60 18.73
C GLY A 180 5.84 -38.54 17.65
N GLU A 181 6.91 -38.31 16.91
CA GLU A 181 7.06 -37.28 15.87
C GLU A 181 6.11 -37.53 14.70
N PHE A 182 6.03 -38.78 14.20
CA PHE A 182 5.18 -39.11 13.05
C PHE A 182 3.69 -38.87 13.34
N ALA A 183 3.20 -39.32 14.50
CA ALA A 183 1.80 -39.11 14.87
C ALA A 183 1.50 -37.62 15.15
N THR A 184 2.46 -36.91 15.74
CA THR A 184 2.37 -35.46 15.91
C THR A 184 2.29 -34.76 14.56
N LEU A 185 3.10 -35.16 13.59
CA LEU A 185 3.03 -34.64 12.22
C LEU A 185 1.67 -34.94 11.60
N ALA A 186 1.16 -36.17 11.69
CA ALA A 186 -0.15 -36.55 11.15
C ALA A 186 -1.33 -35.77 11.77
N SER A 187 -1.17 -35.28 13.01
CA SER A 187 -2.19 -34.44 13.67
C SER A 187 -2.38 -33.07 12.99
N SER A 188 -1.43 -32.64 12.15
CA SER A 188 -1.52 -31.43 11.33
C SER A 188 -2.81 -31.37 10.51
N LEU A 189 -3.25 -32.53 9.97
CA LEU A 189 -4.48 -32.68 9.21
C LEU A 189 -5.71 -32.28 10.01
N VAL A 190 -5.74 -32.56 11.32
CA VAL A 190 -6.85 -32.19 12.19
C VAL A 190 -6.98 -30.67 12.24
N PHE A 191 -5.87 -29.97 12.51
CA PHE A 191 -5.85 -28.51 12.57
C PHE A 191 -6.21 -27.88 11.23
N ILE A 192 -5.67 -28.39 10.13
CA ILE A 192 -5.93 -27.85 8.79
C ILE A 192 -7.40 -28.06 8.39
N VAL A 193 -7.98 -29.23 8.65
CA VAL A 193 -9.39 -29.52 8.37
C VAL A 193 -10.32 -28.66 9.23
N VAL A 194 -10.01 -28.52 10.53
CA VAL A 194 -10.79 -27.67 11.43
C VAL A 194 -10.70 -26.20 11.01
N GLY A 195 -9.49 -25.66 10.81
CA GLY A 195 -9.28 -24.28 10.39
C GLY A 195 -9.89 -23.98 9.02
N GLY A 196 -9.69 -24.86 8.04
CA GLY A 196 -10.30 -24.76 6.71
C GLY A 196 -11.82 -24.77 6.77
N THR A 197 -12.40 -25.69 7.52
CA THR A 197 -13.86 -25.80 7.67
C THR A 197 -14.43 -24.59 8.41
N MET A 198 -13.79 -24.13 9.48
CA MET A 198 -14.16 -22.90 10.19
C MET A 198 -14.18 -21.71 9.22
N MET A 199 -13.16 -21.57 8.37
CA MET A 199 -13.09 -20.50 7.38
C MET A 199 -14.29 -20.53 6.42
N PHE A 200 -14.62 -21.70 5.86
CA PHE A 200 -15.69 -21.79 4.87
C PHE A 200 -17.10 -21.76 5.47
N VAL A 201 -17.27 -22.19 6.73
CA VAL A 201 -18.59 -22.22 7.39
C VAL A 201 -18.91 -20.90 8.09
N LEU A 202 -17.93 -20.29 8.77
CA LEU A 202 -18.16 -19.15 9.65
C LEU A 202 -17.94 -17.79 8.96
N VAL A 203 -17.15 -17.74 7.88
CA VAL A 203 -16.86 -16.50 7.14
C VAL A 203 -17.75 -16.39 5.91
N LYS A 204 -18.58 -15.34 5.88
CA LYS A 204 -19.53 -15.08 4.79
C LYS A 204 -18.88 -14.26 3.68
N ALA A 205 -18.89 -14.80 2.45
CA ALA A 205 -18.38 -14.09 1.28
C ALA A 205 -19.39 -13.08 0.72
N ARG A 206 -18.91 -11.88 0.36
CA ARG A 206 -19.64 -10.98 -0.54
C ARG A 206 -19.43 -11.41 -2.00
N ARG A 207 -20.41 -11.12 -2.85
CA ARG A 207 -20.38 -11.40 -4.29
C ARG A 207 -19.48 -10.35 -4.96
N GLN A 208 -18.43 -10.80 -5.62
CA GLN A 208 -17.51 -9.93 -6.38
C GLN A 208 -17.70 -10.14 -7.88
N GLN A 209 -17.48 -9.08 -8.67
CA GLN A 209 -17.38 -9.20 -10.12
C GLN A 209 -15.99 -9.72 -10.48
N PRO A 210 -15.87 -10.82 -11.26
CA PRO A 210 -14.57 -11.36 -11.61
C PRO A 210 -13.80 -10.39 -12.51
N THR A 211 -12.51 -10.22 -12.23
CA THR A 211 -11.54 -9.57 -13.12
C THR A 211 -10.95 -10.60 -14.09
N ASP A 212 -10.60 -10.17 -15.29
CA ASP A 212 -9.95 -11.04 -16.27
C ASP A 212 -8.52 -11.44 -15.83
N LEU A 213 -8.18 -12.73 -15.96
CA LEU A 213 -6.91 -13.30 -15.48
C LEU A 213 -5.70 -12.63 -16.16
N ALA A 214 -5.77 -12.32 -17.45
CA ALA A 214 -4.67 -11.69 -18.16
C ALA A 214 -4.42 -10.25 -17.67
N THR A 215 -5.45 -9.62 -17.10
CA THR A 215 -5.35 -8.28 -16.50
C THR A 215 -4.72 -8.35 -15.11
N SER A 216 -5.17 -9.27 -14.23
CA SER A 216 -4.53 -9.49 -12.92
C SER A 216 -3.07 -9.95 -13.03
N MET A 217 -2.75 -10.83 -13.99
CA MET A 217 -1.36 -11.27 -14.23
C MET A 217 -0.45 -10.13 -14.71
N ARG A 218 -0.96 -9.20 -15.53
CA ARG A 218 -0.21 -8.00 -15.94
C ARG A 218 0.07 -7.06 -14.76
N SER A 219 -0.87 -6.92 -13.83
CA SER A 219 -0.68 -6.15 -12.59
C SER A 219 0.50 -6.69 -11.76
N VAL A 220 0.57 -8.01 -11.60
CA VAL A 220 1.66 -8.68 -10.87
C VAL A 220 3.01 -8.53 -11.57
N LEU A 221 3.05 -8.62 -12.90
CA LEU A 221 4.28 -8.38 -13.67
C LEU A 221 4.75 -6.92 -13.62
N GLY A 222 3.80 -5.97 -13.51
CA GLY A 222 4.10 -4.54 -13.32
C GLY A 222 4.90 -4.23 -12.04
N ALA A 223 4.89 -5.13 -11.05
CA ALA A 223 5.73 -5.00 -9.86
C ALA A 223 7.24 -5.07 -10.18
N PHE A 224 7.67 -5.74 -11.25
CA PHE A 224 9.10 -5.74 -11.63
C PHE A 224 9.52 -4.43 -12.31
N THR A 225 8.60 -3.79 -13.01
CA THR A 225 8.83 -2.47 -13.62
C THR A 225 9.20 -1.44 -12.55
N ILE A 226 8.60 -1.51 -11.36
CA ILE A 226 8.92 -0.58 -10.26
C ILE A 226 10.35 -0.74 -9.75
N VAL A 227 10.90 -1.95 -9.77
CA VAL A 227 12.28 -2.20 -9.31
C VAL A 227 13.28 -1.56 -10.26
N VAL A 228 12.97 -1.58 -11.56
CA VAL A 228 13.79 -0.91 -12.58
C VAL A 228 13.72 0.61 -12.45
N GLU A 229 12.52 1.17 -12.30
CA GLU A 229 12.30 2.61 -12.17
C GLU A 229 12.82 3.18 -10.84
N ARG A 230 12.71 2.40 -9.75
CA ARG A 230 13.07 2.78 -8.39
C ARG A 230 13.92 1.68 -7.74
N PRO A 231 15.24 1.61 -8.03
CA PRO A 231 16.12 0.55 -7.54
C PRO A 231 16.12 0.35 -6.02
N LYS A 232 15.86 1.41 -5.24
CA LYS A 232 15.73 1.33 -3.78
C LYS A 232 14.60 0.39 -3.32
N VAL A 233 13.52 0.26 -4.08
CA VAL A 233 12.44 -0.69 -3.80
C VAL A 233 12.97 -2.12 -3.91
N GLY A 234 13.78 -2.42 -4.93
CA GLY A 234 14.48 -3.69 -5.05
C GLY A 234 15.43 -3.96 -3.88
N THR A 235 16.21 -2.94 -3.47
CA THR A 235 17.06 -3.03 -2.27
C THR A 235 16.25 -3.37 -1.03
N GLY A 236 15.08 -2.75 -0.83
CA GLY A 236 14.19 -3.05 0.29
C GLY A 236 13.65 -4.49 0.24
N GLY A 237 13.36 -4.99 -0.97
CA GLY A 237 13.07 -6.41 -1.20
C GLY A 237 14.20 -7.34 -0.76
N ILE A 238 15.47 -7.02 -1.08
CA ILE A 238 16.64 -7.80 -0.66
C ILE A 238 16.80 -7.79 0.87
N VAL A 239 16.64 -6.62 1.51
CA VAL A 239 16.68 -6.54 2.99
C VAL A 239 15.58 -7.41 3.59
N ARG A 240 14.39 -7.46 2.97
CA ARG A 240 13.30 -8.34 3.39
C ARG A 240 13.60 -9.82 3.18
N VAL A 241 14.34 -10.20 2.13
CA VAL A 241 14.83 -11.58 1.98
C VAL A 241 15.75 -11.92 3.15
N ILE A 242 16.73 -11.07 3.45
CA ILE A 242 17.71 -11.32 4.53
C ILE A 242 17.04 -11.44 5.90
N ASN A 243 16.07 -10.57 6.19
CA ASN A 243 15.32 -10.52 7.46
C ASN A 243 14.94 -11.92 7.97
N THR A 244 14.23 -12.72 7.18
CA THR A 244 13.73 -14.04 7.60
C THR A 244 14.55 -15.21 7.08
N LEU A 245 15.61 -14.96 6.31
CA LEU A 245 16.47 -16.00 5.75
C LEU A 245 17.08 -16.88 6.84
N GLY A 246 17.61 -16.28 7.92
CA GLY A 246 18.19 -17.03 9.02
C GLY A 246 17.17 -17.92 9.72
N PHE A 247 15.94 -17.44 9.92
CA PHE A 247 14.86 -18.22 10.52
C PHE A 247 14.57 -19.50 9.72
N TYR A 248 14.42 -19.39 8.39
CA TYR A 248 14.17 -20.55 7.54
C TYR A 248 15.41 -21.44 7.33
N ALA A 249 16.62 -20.87 7.41
CA ALA A 249 17.84 -21.67 7.42
C ALA A 249 17.94 -22.52 8.70
N PHE A 250 17.56 -21.98 9.85
CA PHE A 250 17.63 -22.68 11.14
C PHE A 250 16.72 -23.91 11.19
N VAL A 251 15.56 -23.88 10.54
CA VAL A 251 14.66 -25.05 10.42
C VAL A 251 15.38 -26.27 9.83
N VAL A 252 16.35 -26.05 8.92
CA VAL A 252 17.04 -27.12 8.21
C VAL A 252 18.11 -27.82 9.05
N PHE A 253 18.85 -27.09 9.88
CA PHE A 253 20.03 -27.65 10.55
C PHE A 253 20.12 -27.34 12.05
N LEU A 254 19.53 -26.23 12.52
CA LEU A 254 19.74 -25.77 13.89
C LEU A 254 19.02 -26.68 14.90
N SER A 255 17.83 -27.17 14.54
CA SER A 255 17.09 -28.17 15.32
C SER A 255 17.90 -29.45 15.48
N THR A 256 18.44 -30.00 14.38
CA THR A 256 19.31 -31.18 14.41
C THR A 256 20.53 -30.97 15.28
N PHE A 257 21.23 -29.84 15.15
CA PHE A 257 22.39 -29.52 16.02
C PHE A 257 22.00 -29.42 17.49
N MET A 258 20.89 -28.78 17.81
CA MET A 258 20.47 -28.56 19.20
C MET A 258 20.06 -29.87 19.88
N ILE A 259 19.45 -30.79 19.14
CA ILE A 259 18.99 -32.07 19.68
C ILE A 259 20.12 -33.11 19.66
N HIS A 260 20.79 -33.32 18.52
CA HIS A 260 21.76 -34.40 18.34
C HIS A 260 23.17 -34.03 18.85
N ASP A 261 23.65 -32.80 18.61
CA ASP A 261 25.03 -32.42 18.94
C ASP A 261 25.16 -31.73 20.31
N VAL A 262 24.20 -30.86 20.66
CA VAL A 262 24.18 -30.18 21.96
C VAL A 262 23.57 -31.08 23.04
N GLY A 263 22.54 -31.85 22.70
CA GLY A 263 21.87 -32.79 23.62
C GLY A 263 20.64 -32.23 24.32
N LEU A 264 19.93 -31.25 23.72
CA LEU A 264 18.60 -30.88 24.20
C LEU A 264 17.57 -31.95 23.83
N SER A 265 16.54 -32.12 24.65
CA SER A 265 15.38 -32.92 24.28
C SER A 265 14.51 -32.19 23.24
N THR A 266 13.77 -32.94 22.42
CA THR A 266 12.82 -32.37 21.45
C THR A 266 11.83 -31.38 22.11
N PRO A 267 11.22 -31.67 23.28
CA PRO A 267 10.33 -30.71 23.96
C PRO A 267 11.02 -29.42 24.42
N GLU A 268 12.27 -29.50 24.90
CA GLU A 268 13.06 -28.33 25.26
C GLU A 268 13.31 -27.45 24.04
N TRP A 269 13.75 -28.04 22.93
CA TRP A 269 13.97 -27.31 21.69
C TRP A 269 12.69 -26.67 21.15
N GLN A 270 11.57 -27.41 21.17
CA GLN A 270 10.26 -26.87 20.76
C GLN A 270 9.82 -25.69 21.64
N THR A 271 10.14 -25.73 22.93
CA THR A 271 9.90 -24.61 23.84
C THR A 271 10.77 -23.41 23.49
N VAL A 272 12.05 -23.62 23.18
CA VAL A 272 12.95 -22.55 22.70
C VAL A 272 12.40 -21.94 21.41
N TRP A 273 12.01 -22.76 20.44
CA TRP A 273 11.50 -22.31 19.15
C TRP A 273 10.19 -21.54 19.28
N GLY A 274 9.22 -22.05 20.04
CA GLY A 274 7.95 -21.38 20.32
C GLY A 274 8.09 -20.09 21.12
N THR A 275 9.10 -20.01 22.00
CA THR A 275 9.38 -18.78 22.76
C THR A 275 10.08 -17.74 21.90
N LEU A 276 10.99 -18.15 21.00
CA LEU A 276 11.61 -17.28 20.01
C LEU A 276 10.55 -16.60 19.15
N THR A 277 9.61 -17.36 18.58
CA THR A 277 8.52 -16.80 17.77
C THR A 277 7.55 -15.95 18.60
N LEU A 278 7.26 -16.33 19.84
CA LEU A 278 6.45 -15.49 20.75
C LEU A 278 7.13 -14.15 21.04
N SER A 279 8.44 -14.17 21.30
CA SER A 279 9.23 -12.96 21.54
C SER A 279 9.21 -12.02 20.33
N ASN A 280 9.20 -12.58 19.11
CA ASN A 280 9.04 -11.80 17.88
C ASN A 280 7.70 -11.05 17.87
N ILE A 281 6.58 -11.74 18.15
CA ILE A 281 5.24 -11.09 18.18
C ILE A 281 5.22 -9.94 19.20
N VAL A 282 5.73 -10.16 20.41
CA VAL A 282 5.76 -9.14 21.46
C VAL A 282 6.67 -7.97 21.05
N ALA A 283 7.86 -8.25 20.52
CA ALA A 283 8.81 -7.23 20.10
C ALA A 283 8.32 -6.44 18.88
N ASN A 284 7.54 -7.04 17.97
CA ASN A 284 6.95 -6.34 16.81
C ASN A 284 6.13 -5.13 17.26
N VAL A 285 5.34 -5.29 18.34
CA VAL A 285 4.53 -4.20 18.90
C VAL A 285 5.44 -3.11 19.49
N VAL A 286 6.41 -3.49 20.30
CA VAL A 286 7.31 -2.55 20.98
C VAL A 286 8.17 -1.77 19.99
N LEU A 287 8.81 -2.48 19.05
CA LEU A 287 9.73 -1.88 18.08
C LEU A 287 9.01 -1.03 17.04
N GLY A 288 7.72 -1.26 16.80
CA GLY A 288 6.86 -0.32 16.07
C GLY A 288 6.91 1.08 16.70
N TYR A 289 6.57 1.20 17.98
CA TYR A 289 6.61 2.49 18.70
C TYR A 289 8.02 3.07 18.83
N VAL A 290 9.04 2.22 19.02
CA VAL A 290 10.43 2.67 19.08
C VAL A 290 10.85 3.28 17.74
N SER A 291 10.46 2.67 16.62
CA SER A 291 10.81 3.15 15.28
C SER A 291 10.30 4.55 14.96
N ASP A 292 9.15 4.93 15.52
CA ASP A 292 8.62 6.29 15.39
C ASP A 292 9.46 7.33 16.13
N LYS A 293 10.19 6.92 17.19
CA LYS A 293 11.04 7.82 17.99
C LYS A 293 12.47 7.93 17.47
N ILE A 294 13.09 6.82 17.10
CA ILE A 294 14.52 6.78 16.76
C ILE A 294 14.80 6.74 15.25
N GLY A 295 13.75 6.59 14.44
CA GLY A 295 13.81 6.50 12.98
C GLY A 295 13.74 5.07 12.47
N ARG A 296 12.97 4.86 11.39
CA ARG A 296 12.66 3.53 10.85
C ARG A 296 13.92 2.84 10.29
N ILE A 297 14.79 3.59 9.60
CA ILE A 297 16.04 3.06 9.05
C ILE A 297 16.97 2.60 10.16
N ARG A 298 17.09 3.39 11.24
CA ARG A 298 17.94 3.03 12.39
C ARG A 298 17.41 1.80 13.12
N THR A 299 16.10 1.69 13.29
CA THR A 299 15.50 0.50 13.92
C THR A 299 15.83 -0.76 13.12
N VAL A 300 15.64 -0.74 11.80
CA VAL A 300 15.95 -1.88 10.93
C VAL A 300 17.44 -2.23 10.97
N ALA A 301 18.33 -1.23 10.90
CA ALA A 301 19.77 -1.44 10.90
C ALA A 301 20.29 -2.02 12.22
N TRP A 302 19.90 -1.45 13.37
CA TRP A 302 20.48 -1.80 14.66
C TRP A 302 19.73 -2.92 15.39
N PHE A 303 18.40 -2.88 15.42
CA PHE A 303 17.61 -3.90 16.10
C PHE A 303 17.40 -5.12 15.21
N GLY A 304 17.23 -4.91 13.91
CA GLY A 304 17.19 -6.01 12.93
C GLY A 304 18.58 -6.52 12.62
N GLY A 305 19.33 -5.79 11.79
CA GLY A 305 20.62 -6.23 11.26
C GLY A 305 21.65 -6.58 12.33
N LEU A 306 22.04 -5.62 13.19
CA LEU A 306 23.10 -5.88 14.17
C LEU A 306 22.70 -6.95 15.20
N LEU A 307 21.52 -6.85 15.79
CA LEU A 307 21.13 -7.77 16.84
C LEU A 307 20.94 -9.20 16.31
N CYS A 308 20.44 -9.40 15.08
CA CYS A 308 20.42 -10.70 14.41
C CYS A 308 21.83 -11.21 14.10
N ALA A 309 22.74 -10.33 13.64
CA ALA A 309 24.13 -10.68 13.37
C ALA A 309 24.88 -11.16 14.62
N VAL A 310 24.59 -10.59 15.79
CA VAL A 310 25.21 -11.00 17.07
C VAL A 310 24.55 -12.24 17.66
N SER A 311 23.22 -12.33 17.63
CA SER A 311 22.49 -13.46 18.24
C SER A 311 22.59 -14.75 17.43
N THR A 312 22.84 -14.67 16.12
CA THR A 312 22.98 -15.86 15.25
C THR A 312 24.17 -16.74 15.65
N PRO A 313 25.42 -16.25 15.76
CA PRO A 313 26.54 -17.04 16.25
C PRO A 313 26.38 -17.48 17.71
N ALA A 314 25.57 -16.76 18.52
CA ALA A 314 25.33 -17.13 19.91
C ALA A 314 24.67 -18.51 20.05
N PHE A 315 23.87 -18.95 19.06
CA PHE A 315 23.34 -20.31 19.03
C PHE A 315 24.43 -21.40 18.97
N TYR A 316 25.65 -21.10 18.51
CA TYR A 316 26.76 -22.05 18.54
C TYR A 316 27.62 -21.90 19.79
N TYR A 317 27.99 -20.67 20.14
CA TYR A 317 28.96 -20.44 21.21
C TYR A 317 28.36 -20.61 22.61
N VAL A 318 27.09 -20.26 22.83
CA VAL A 318 26.46 -20.39 24.16
C VAL A 318 26.37 -21.86 24.59
N PRO A 319 25.85 -22.80 23.78
CA PRO A 319 25.87 -24.22 24.13
C PRO A 319 27.29 -24.78 24.29
N LYS A 320 28.25 -24.31 23.49
CA LYS A 320 29.65 -24.75 23.59
C LYS A 320 30.33 -24.33 24.89
N LEU A 321 29.96 -23.16 25.43
CA LEU A 321 30.51 -22.62 26.68
C LEU A 321 29.80 -23.17 27.92
N LEU A 322 28.48 -23.35 27.85
CA LEU A 322 27.64 -23.65 29.02
C LEU A 322 27.06 -25.08 29.01
N GLY A 323 27.32 -25.87 27.96
CA GLY A 323 26.70 -27.18 27.75
C GLY A 323 25.24 -27.07 27.30
N PRO A 324 24.42 -28.15 27.44
CA PRO A 324 22.99 -28.17 27.12
C PRO A 324 22.15 -27.37 28.14
N ASN A 325 22.53 -26.13 28.44
CA ASN A 325 21.82 -25.28 29.37
C ASN A 325 20.58 -24.70 28.68
N PHE A 326 19.43 -25.33 28.91
CA PHE A 326 18.13 -24.93 28.37
C PHE A 326 17.84 -23.43 28.53
N TRP A 327 18.01 -22.88 29.74
CA TRP A 327 17.69 -21.47 30.03
C TRP A 327 18.59 -20.50 29.26
N ALA A 328 19.88 -20.79 29.13
CA ALA A 328 20.80 -19.97 28.37
C ALA A 328 20.43 -19.95 26.87
N ILE A 329 20.09 -21.11 26.32
CA ILE A 329 19.68 -21.25 24.92
C ILE A 329 18.32 -20.57 24.67
N LEU A 330 17.38 -20.67 25.62
CA LEU A 330 16.10 -19.96 25.59
C LEU A 330 16.30 -18.44 25.51
N VAL A 331 17.24 -17.89 26.30
CA VAL A 331 17.57 -16.45 26.24
C VAL A 331 18.12 -16.07 24.86
N VAL A 332 18.99 -16.88 24.27
CA VAL A 332 19.47 -16.65 22.89
C VAL A 332 18.30 -16.64 21.90
N GLY A 333 17.37 -17.59 22.03
CA GLY A 333 16.15 -17.65 21.24
C GLY A 333 15.30 -16.39 21.36
N ILE A 334 15.05 -15.92 22.59
CA ILE A 334 14.29 -14.68 22.86
C ILE A 334 14.98 -13.47 22.22
N VAL A 335 16.30 -13.33 22.36
CA VAL A 335 17.05 -12.21 21.78
C VAL A 335 16.98 -12.23 20.26
N TYR A 336 17.17 -13.40 19.63
CA TYR A 336 17.07 -13.53 18.17
C TYR A 336 15.65 -13.26 17.67
N GLY A 337 14.62 -13.79 18.35
CA GLY A 337 13.22 -13.56 17.99
C GLY A 337 12.84 -12.07 18.10
N ALA A 338 13.28 -11.40 19.16
CA ALA A 338 13.11 -9.96 19.31
C ALA A 338 13.93 -9.15 18.27
N ALA A 339 15.11 -9.64 17.87
CA ALA A 339 15.91 -9.01 16.82
C ALA A 339 15.22 -9.05 15.46
N LEU A 340 14.61 -10.18 15.08
CA LEU A 340 13.82 -10.29 13.84
C LEU A 340 12.71 -9.23 13.75
N ALA A 341 12.13 -8.84 14.89
CA ALA A 341 11.11 -7.80 14.95
C ALA A 341 11.65 -6.40 14.59
N GLY A 342 12.97 -6.18 14.68
CA GLY A 342 13.62 -4.94 14.26
C GLY A 342 13.43 -4.62 12.78
N PHE A 343 13.12 -5.61 11.94
CA PHE A 343 12.82 -5.41 10.53
C PHE A 343 11.36 -5.00 10.23
N VAL A 344 10.46 -5.00 11.21
CA VAL A 344 9.05 -4.59 11.03
C VAL A 344 8.87 -3.24 10.34
N PRO A 345 9.66 -2.19 10.64
CA PRO A 345 9.50 -0.89 10.01
C PRO A 345 9.70 -0.90 8.48
N LEU A 346 10.25 -1.96 7.88
CA LEU A 346 10.29 -2.11 6.42
C LEU A 346 8.91 -2.04 5.77
N ASN A 347 7.86 -2.50 6.45
CA ASN A 347 6.48 -2.39 5.96
C ASN A 347 6.03 -0.94 5.76
N ALA A 348 6.63 0.00 6.50
CA ALA A 348 6.37 1.43 6.36
C ALA A 348 7.40 2.13 5.46
N VAL A 349 8.64 1.65 5.42
CA VAL A 349 9.70 2.19 4.53
C VAL A 349 9.36 1.91 3.07
N MET A 350 8.86 0.72 2.73
CA MET A 350 8.59 0.33 1.34
C MET A 350 7.55 1.23 0.64
N PRO A 351 6.37 1.50 1.23
CA PRO A 351 5.43 2.48 0.68
C PRO A 351 6.06 3.87 0.49
N ALA A 352 6.89 4.33 1.44
CA ALA A 352 7.54 5.64 1.36
C ALA A 352 8.60 5.74 0.24
N LEU A 353 9.15 4.61 -0.22
CA LEU A 353 10.08 4.58 -1.35
C LEU A 353 9.37 4.73 -2.70
N ALA A 354 8.07 4.45 -2.76
CA ALA A 354 7.25 4.59 -3.96
C ALA A 354 5.80 4.99 -3.62
N PRO A 355 5.58 6.23 -3.16
CA PRO A 355 4.27 6.69 -2.68
C PRO A 355 3.17 6.64 -3.76
N HIS A 356 3.52 6.78 -5.03
CA HIS A 356 2.58 6.74 -6.15
C HIS A 356 2.31 5.31 -6.68
N ARG A 357 2.97 4.29 -6.12
CA ARG A 357 2.82 2.87 -6.51
C ARG A 357 2.97 1.93 -5.29
N VAL A 358 2.28 2.26 -4.21
CA VAL A 358 2.38 1.54 -2.92
C VAL A 358 2.12 0.03 -3.08
N GLY A 359 1.09 -0.35 -3.85
CA GLY A 359 0.75 -1.76 -4.07
C GLY A 359 1.91 -2.56 -4.67
N SER A 360 2.60 -2.01 -5.68
CA SER A 360 3.76 -2.66 -6.29
C SER A 360 4.97 -2.75 -5.34
N ALA A 361 5.20 -1.72 -4.52
CA ALA A 361 6.26 -1.78 -3.50
C ALA A 361 5.97 -2.83 -2.41
N LEU A 362 4.73 -2.94 -1.96
CA LEU A 362 4.30 -4.00 -1.04
C LEU A 362 4.35 -5.39 -1.69
N ALA A 363 4.05 -5.51 -2.98
CA ALA A 363 4.20 -6.77 -3.72
C ALA A 363 5.67 -7.25 -3.74
N ILE A 364 6.64 -6.34 -3.93
CA ILE A 364 8.07 -6.66 -3.82
C ILE A 364 8.45 -7.08 -2.40
N LEU A 365 7.89 -6.43 -1.37
CA LEU A 365 8.11 -6.81 0.02
C LEU A 365 7.57 -8.24 0.32
N ASN A 366 6.37 -8.56 -0.17
CA ASN A 366 5.77 -9.88 -0.01
C ASN A 366 6.54 -10.96 -0.79
N LEU A 367 6.97 -10.64 -2.01
CA LEU A 367 7.86 -11.51 -2.80
C LEU A 367 9.15 -11.80 -2.02
N GLY A 368 9.77 -10.77 -1.42
CA GLY A 368 10.96 -10.94 -0.58
C GLY A 368 10.73 -11.89 0.60
N ALA A 369 9.55 -11.83 1.24
CA ALA A 369 9.19 -12.77 2.30
C ALA A 369 9.11 -14.21 1.79
N GLY A 370 8.47 -14.44 0.64
CA GLY A 370 8.41 -15.76 0.00
C GLY A 370 9.80 -16.27 -0.41
N VAL A 371 10.60 -15.44 -1.07
CA VAL A 371 11.96 -15.80 -1.51
C VAL A 371 12.88 -16.15 -0.33
N SER A 372 12.67 -15.55 0.85
CA SER A 372 13.45 -15.91 2.05
C SER A 372 13.28 -17.37 2.47
N GLN A 373 12.09 -17.97 2.24
CA GLN A 373 11.84 -19.39 2.53
C GLN A 373 12.58 -20.33 1.60
N PHE A 374 12.84 -19.89 0.37
CA PHE A 374 13.67 -20.63 -0.57
C PHE A 374 15.16 -20.45 -0.24
N MET A 375 15.59 -19.21 0.00
CA MET A 375 16.99 -18.88 0.23
C MET A 375 17.55 -19.43 1.54
N GLY A 376 16.75 -19.51 2.62
CA GLY A 376 17.19 -20.06 3.89
C GLY A 376 17.72 -21.50 3.76
N PRO A 377 16.91 -22.45 3.30
CA PRO A 377 17.33 -23.83 3.06
C PRO A 377 18.46 -23.99 2.06
N VAL A 378 18.47 -23.18 0.99
CA VAL A 378 19.56 -23.19 0.00
C VAL A 378 20.89 -22.78 0.63
N VAL A 379 20.90 -21.69 1.40
CA VAL A 379 22.11 -21.25 2.12
C VAL A 379 22.53 -22.31 3.14
N ALA A 380 21.58 -22.87 3.89
CA ALA A 380 21.88 -23.95 4.83
C ALA A 380 22.52 -25.16 4.13
N GLY A 381 22.00 -25.59 2.98
CA GLY A 381 22.53 -26.72 2.23
C GLY A 381 23.89 -26.48 1.58
N LEU A 382 24.09 -25.31 0.98
CA LEU A 382 25.35 -24.95 0.31
C LEU A 382 26.50 -24.77 1.32
N VAL A 383 26.18 -24.29 2.52
CA VAL A 383 27.18 -23.95 3.54
C VAL A 383 27.34 -25.07 4.58
N ALA A 384 26.41 -26.01 4.70
CA ALA A 384 26.54 -27.17 5.59
C ALA A 384 27.90 -27.91 5.49
N PRO A 385 28.51 -28.13 4.30
CA PRO A 385 29.79 -28.82 4.20
C PRO A 385 30.96 -28.15 4.92
N ILE A 386 30.90 -26.84 5.17
CA ILE A 386 31.96 -26.10 5.89
C ILE A 386 31.75 -26.06 7.41
N GLY A 387 30.70 -26.71 7.91
CA GLY A 387 30.40 -26.88 9.33
C GLY A 387 29.48 -25.80 9.91
N ILE A 388 28.75 -26.16 10.98
CA ILE A 388 27.68 -25.33 11.52
C ILE A 388 28.13 -23.93 11.98
N ALA A 389 29.31 -23.83 12.60
CA ALA A 389 29.83 -22.55 13.06
C ALA A 389 30.01 -21.59 11.88
N ALA A 390 30.54 -22.09 10.75
CA ALA A 390 30.73 -21.30 9.54
C ALA A 390 29.37 -20.94 8.91
N THR A 391 28.41 -21.86 8.88
CA THR A 391 27.03 -21.59 8.43
C THR A 391 26.39 -20.43 9.19
N LEU A 392 26.49 -20.43 10.52
CA LEU A 392 25.95 -19.35 11.36
C LEU A 392 26.67 -18.03 11.12
N TRP A 393 28.00 -18.03 10.90
CA TRP A 393 28.74 -16.82 10.55
C TRP A 393 28.40 -16.28 9.15
N VAL A 394 28.12 -17.14 8.18
CA VAL A 394 27.63 -16.71 6.85
C VAL A 394 26.27 -16.01 6.99
N ILE A 395 25.34 -16.59 7.75
CA ILE A 395 24.03 -15.99 8.03
C ILE A 395 24.19 -14.66 8.78
N ALA A 396 25.06 -14.61 9.80
CA ALA A 396 25.39 -13.38 10.51
C ALA A 396 25.96 -12.30 9.57
N GLY A 397 26.82 -12.69 8.63
CA GLY A 397 27.36 -11.81 7.60
C GLY A 397 26.29 -11.21 6.70
N LEU A 398 25.27 -11.99 6.32
CA LEU A 398 24.11 -11.48 5.57
C LEU A 398 23.36 -10.41 6.38
N TYR A 399 23.17 -10.62 7.68
CA TYR A 399 22.58 -9.59 8.55
C TYR A 399 23.45 -8.33 8.64
N VAL A 400 24.78 -8.44 8.67
CA VAL A 400 25.69 -7.28 8.59
C VAL A 400 25.55 -6.56 7.24
N ILE A 401 25.47 -7.28 6.13
CA ILE A 401 25.24 -6.70 4.79
C ILE A 401 23.91 -5.94 4.78
N SER A 402 22.87 -6.49 5.41
CA SER A 402 21.56 -5.83 5.50
C SER A 402 21.64 -4.43 6.11
N ILE A 403 22.55 -4.19 7.08
CA ILE A 403 22.75 -2.86 7.68
C ILE A 403 23.13 -1.82 6.61
N GLY A 404 24.11 -2.15 5.76
CA GLY A 404 24.55 -1.28 4.67
C GLY A 404 23.44 -1.04 3.65
N LEU A 405 22.73 -2.10 3.25
CA LEU A 405 21.59 -2.00 2.33
C LEU A 405 20.46 -1.14 2.92
N THR A 406 20.16 -1.29 4.20
CA THR A 406 19.14 -0.51 4.92
C THR A 406 19.49 0.98 4.93
N TYR A 407 20.73 1.37 5.18
CA TYR A 407 21.12 2.78 5.05
C TYR A 407 21.01 3.31 3.61
N GLY A 408 21.17 2.45 2.61
CA GLY A 408 20.90 2.78 1.20
C GLY A 408 19.43 3.14 0.92
N LEU A 409 18.50 2.69 1.76
CA LEU A 409 17.07 3.02 1.65
C LEU A 409 16.75 4.43 2.15
N ARG A 410 17.67 5.10 2.83
CA ARG A 410 17.40 6.40 3.46
C ARG A 410 17.02 7.46 2.43
N THR A 411 15.89 8.11 2.67
CA THR A 411 15.37 9.31 2.01
C THR A 411 14.76 10.25 3.07
N ARG A 412 14.46 11.51 2.69
CA ARG A 412 13.80 12.47 3.59
C ARG A 412 12.47 11.93 4.15
N ASP A 413 11.77 11.11 3.37
CA ASP A 413 10.44 10.59 3.72
C ASP A 413 10.49 9.30 4.57
N THR A 414 11.63 8.60 4.59
CA THR A 414 11.79 7.35 5.37
C THR A 414 12.17 7.57 6.84
N ASP A 415 12.74 8.73 7.19
CA ASP A 415 13.14 9.13 8.54
C ASP A 415 12.77 10.62 8.79
N PRO A 416 11.54 10.94 9.22
CA PRO A 416 11.12 12.33 9.46
C PRO A 416 11.82 13.00 10.66
N VAL A 417 12.53 12.23 11.50
CA VAL A 417 13.25 12.72 12.68
C VAL A 417 14.73 12.91 12.34
N GLY A 418 15.08 14.09 11.80
CA GLY A 418 16.48 14.46 11.60
C GLY A 418 16.77 15.54 10.58
N SER A 419 16.28 16.77 10.80
CA SER A 419 17.00 17.98 10.38
C SER A 419 16.75 19.09 11.41
N ALA A 420 17.38 18.95 12.56
CA ALA A 420 17.65 20.10 13.42
C ALA A 420 18.79 20.88 12.76
N ASP A 421 18.45 21.77 11.84
CA ASP A 421 19.25 22.91 11.40
C ASP A 421 18.26 23.95 10.86
N LEU A 422 17.52 24.58 11.78
CA LEU A 422 16.87 25.86 11.52
C LEU A 422 17.96 26.94 11.68
N PRO A 423 18.31 27.73 10.66
CA PRO A 423 19.09 28.93 10.90
C PRO A 423 18.23 29.90 11.70
N SER A 424 18.67 30.18 12.92
CA SER A 424 18.14 31.19 13.81
C SER A 424 18.00 32.52 13.09
N SER A 425 16.80 33.09 13.12
CA SER A 425 16.53 34.47 12.77
C SER A 425 17.32 35.41 13.69
N SER A 426 18.32 36.10 13.13
CA SER A 426 18.88 37.31 13.73
C SER A 426 18.67 38.47 12.76
N SER A 427 17.98 39.51 13.24
CA SER A 427 17.75 40.77 12.52
C SER A 427 19.07 41.51 12.26
N PRO A 428 19.17 42.29 11.16
CA PRO A 428 20.40 42.96 10.79
C PRO A 428 20.58 44.29 11.55
N ALA A 429 21.74 44.48 12.15
CA ALA A 429 22.24 45.78 12.59
C ALA A 429 23.29 46.32 11.60
N HIS A 430 23.34 47.65 11.52
CA HIS A 430 24.00 48.50 10.53
C HIS A 430 25.54 48.37 10.35
N GLN A 431 25.95 48.56 9.08
CA GLN A 431 27.14 49.26 8.54
C GLN A 431 28.54 48.61 8.62
N PRO A 432 29.55 49.04 7.80
CA PRO A 432 29.53 49.70 6.49
C PRO A 432 30.47 49.05 5.44
N MET A 433 30.36 49.49 4.17
CA MET A 433 31.27 49.18 3.06
C MET A 433 32.72 49.62 3.34
N THR A 434 33.71 48.74 3.10
CA THR A 434 34.96 49.12 2.41
C THR A 434 35.70 47.92 1.80
N SER A 435 36.29 48.22 0.64
CA SER A 435 37.48 47.63 0.01
C SER A 435 37.30 46.44 -0.94
N ARG A 436 37.72 46.73 -2.17
CA ARG A 436 37.84 45.85 -3.33
C ARG A 436 38.92 44.80 -3.10
N THR A 437 38.67 43.57 -3.51
CA THR A 437 39.68 42.73 -4.17
C THR A 437 38.96 41.88 -5.21
N ARG A 438 39.38 42.02 -6.48
CA ARG A 438 38.91 41.21 -7.61
C ARG A 438 39.48 39.81 -7.45
N GLU A 439 38.63 38.85 -7.08
CA GLU A 439 38.86 37.45 -7.40
C GLU A 439 37.96 37.07 -8.59
N ILE A 440 38.60 36.47 -9.59
CA ILE A 440 37.96 35.92 -10.77
C ILE A 440 37.20 34.67 -10.31
N LEU A 441 35.93 34.86 -9.92
CA LEU A 441 35.01 33.77 -9.65
C LEU A 441 34.37 33.36 -10.97
N VAL A 442 34.65 32.12 -11.38
CA VAL A 442 33.83 31.35 -12.33
C VAL A 442 32.35 31.54 -11.92
N PRO A 443 31.43 31.93 -12.81
CA PRO A 443 30.05 32.15 -12.43
C PRO A 443 29.45 30.81 -12.00
N LYS A 444 29.38 30.61 -10.68
CA LYS A 444 28.47 29.67 -10.05
C LYS A 444 27.09 30.19 -10.42
N GLN A 445 26.41 29.52 -11.35
CA GLN A 445 24.99 29.70 -11.56
C GLN A 445 24.31 29.50 -10.20
N GLU A 446 24.06 30.59 -9.50
CA GLU A 446 23.08 30.63 -8.43
C GLU A 446 21.78 30.16 -9.08
N ARG A 447 21.34 28.96 -8.69
CA ARG A 447 19.98 28.52 -8.99
C ARG A 447 19.07 29.56 -8.37
N ALA A 448 18.52 30.46 -9.17
CA ALA A 448 17.34 31.20 -8.79
C ALA A 448 16.33 30.15 -8.32
N CYS A 449 15.97 30.22 -7.04
CA CYS A 449 14.90 29.40 -6.49
C CYS A 449 13.61 29.93 -7.12
N GLU A 450 13.28 29.45 -8.33
CA GLU A 450 12.05 29.81 -9.03
C GLU A 450 10.86 29.62 -8.08
N ALA A 451 10.18 30.72 -7.77
CA ALA A 451 8.94 30.72 -6.99
C ALA A 451 7.94 29.71 -7.58
N LEU A 452 7.21 29.01 -6.69
CA LEU A 452 6.15 28.10 -7.11
C LEU A 452 5.03 28.90 -7.80
N PRO A 453 4.36 28.31 -8.82
CA PRO A 453 3.25 28.98 -9.48
C PRO A 453 2.07 29.15 -8.52
N THR A 454 1.24 30.15 -8.80
CA THR A 454 -0.03 30.32 -8.11
C THR A 454 -1.07 29.36 -8.69
N ILE A 455 -1.75 28.60 -7.83
CA ILE A 455 -2.84 27.69 -8.22
C ILE A 455 -4.16 28.45 -8.17
N VAL A 456 -4.82 28.59 -9.31
CA VAL A 456 -6.11 29.28 -9.43
C VAL A 456 -7.21 28.23 -9.55
N LEU A 457 -8.07 28.16 -8.54
CA LEU A 457 -9.07 27.12 -8.34
C LEU A 457 -10.46 27.65 -8.73
N LEU A 458 -11.08 27.06 -9.74
CA LEU A 458 -12.38 27.44 -10.30
C LEU A 458 -13.43 26.35 -10.08
N HIS A 459 -14.56 26.73 -9.48
CA HIS A 459 -15.64 25.82 -9.11
C HIS A 459 -16.58 25.48 -10.30
N GLY A 460 -17.34 24.39 -10.18
CA GLY A 460 -18.39 24.01 -11.14
C GLY A 460 -19.67 24.84 -11.05
N MET A 461 -20.68 24.49 -11.84
CA MET A 461 -22.01 25.11 -11.75
C MET A 461 -22.57 24.99 -10.34
N TRP A 462 -23.37 25.98 -9.94
CA TRP A 462 -23.99 26.13 -8.61
C TRP A 462 -23.04 26.35 -7.41
N HIS A 463 -21.79 25.94 -7.50
CA HIS A 463 -20.79 26.08 -6.45
C HIS A 463 -20.25 27.52 -6.36
N GLY A 464 -19.49 27.80 -5.29
CA GLY A 464 -18.66 29.00 -5.15
C GLY A 464 -17.22 28.61 -4.78
N GLY A 465 -16.32 29.58 -4.63
CA GLY A 465 -14.90 29.34 -4.28
C GLY A 465 -14.70 28.60 -2.95
N TRP A 466 -15.74 28.54 -2.12
CA TRP A 466 -15.78 27.74 -0.90
C TRP A 466 -15.56 26.24 -1.11
N ALA A 467 -15.93 25.70 -2.29
CA ALA A 467 -15.78 24.28 -2.58
C ALA A 467 -14.31 23.82 -2.54
N TRP A 468 -13.39 24.78 -2.68
CA TRP A 468 -11.96 24.56 -2.71
C TRP A 468 -11.23 24.83 -1.39
N GLU A 469 -11.96 25.11 -0.29
CA GLU A 469 -11.36 25.44 1.03
C GLU A 469 -10.33 24.41 1.49
N ARG A 470 -10.68 23.11 1.46
CA ARG A 470 -9.78 22.02 1.90
C ARG A 470 -8.57 21.86 0.98
N VAL A 471 -8.80 21.87 -0.33
CA VAL A 471 -7.74 21.72 -1.34
C VAL A 471 -6.74 22.87 -1.29
N ALA A 472 -7.23 24.12 -1.20
CA ALA A 472 -6.35 25.29 -1.09
C ALA A 472 -5.50 25.24 0.17
N ALA A 473 -6.09 24.91 1.32
CA ALA A 473 -5.35 24.80 2.58
C ALA A 473 -4.23 23.75 2.49
N LEU A 474 -4.48 22.61 1.84
CA LEU A 474 -3.48 21.56 1.65
C LEU A 474 -2.38 21.97 0.66
N LEU A 475 -2.73 22.62 -0.46
CA LEU A 475 -1.74 23.15 -1.41
C LEU A 475 -0.86 24.25 -0.81
N GLU A 476 -1.44 25.11 0.05
CA GLU A 476 -0.72 26.16 0.76
C GLU A 476 0.28 25.58 1.78
N VAL A 477 -0.05 24.47 2.44
CA VAL A 477 0.89 23.72 3.28
C VAL A 477 2.09 23.21 2.47
N ASP A 478 1.87 22.82 1.21
CA ASP A 478 2.91 22.42 0.27
C ASP A 478 3.65 23.60 -0.39
N GLY A 479 3.32 24.83 -0.01
CA GLY A 479 3.99 26.06 -0.43
C GLY A 479 3.47 26.66 -1.74
N TYR A 480 2.37 26.14 -2.29
CA TYR A 480 1.72 26.72 -3.47
C TYR A 480 0.77 27.85 -3.06
N PRO A 481 0.99 29.10 -3.50
CA PRO A 481 0.00 30.16 -3.33
C PRO A 481 -1.31 29.78 -4.04
N CYS A 482 -2.45 29.98 -3.40
CA CYS A 482 -3.74 29.60 -3.96
C CYS A 482 -4.69 30.80 -4.08
N VAL A 483 -5.44 30.85 -5.20
CA VAL A 483 -6.55 31.79 -5.40
C VAL A 483 -7.81 30.99 -5.66
N ARG A 484 -8.75 31.02 -4.72
CA ARG A 484 -10.08 30.40 -4.86
C ARG A 484 -11.02 31.40 -5.50
N VAL A 485 -11.35 31.21 -6.77
CA VAL A 485 -12.20 32.13 -7.52
C VAL A 485 -13.66 31.83 -7.22
N THR A 486 -14.45 32.86 -6.94
CA THR A 486 -15.91 32.80 -6.92
C THR A 486 -16.42 33.59 -8.11
N LEU A 487 -17.03 32.90 -9.08
CA LEU A 487 -17.53 33.54 -10.30
C LEU A 487 -18.73 34.47 -10.01
N PRO A 488 -18.94 35.52 -10.81
CA PRO A 488 -20.12 36.39 -10.71
C PRO A 488 -21.43 35.60 -10.56
N GLY A 489 -22.31 36.03 -9.65
CA GLY A 489 -23.56 35.34 -9.33
C GLY A 489 -23.45 34.20 -8.35
N LYS A 490 -22.24 33.80 -7.97
CA LYS A 490 -22.00 32.74 -6.98
C LYS A 490 -21.65 33.34 -5.66
N ASP A 491 -22.24 32.79 -4.60
CA ASP A 491 -22.05 33.29 -3.23
C ASP A 491 -22.22 34.83 -3.12
N ARG A 492 -23.18 35.38 -3.87
CA ARG A 492 -23.48 36.81 -3.99
C ARG A 492 -22.37 37.68 -4.61
N ALA A 493 -21.39 37.09 -5.28
CA ALA A 493 -20.38 37.85 -6.03
C ALA A 493 -21.04 38.73 -7.10
N PRO A 494 -20.76 40.03 -7.14
CA PRO A 494 -21.31 40.94 -8.15
C PRO A 494 -20.65 40.72 -9.51
N GLY A 495 -21.35 41.02 -10.60
CA GLY A 495 -20.78 41.02 -11.95
C GLY A 495 -21.74 40.46 -13.01
N ASP A 496 -21.19 40.23 -14.20
CA ASP A 496 -21.92 39.65 -15.32
C ASP A 496 -21.97 38.11 -15.17
N LEU A 497 -23.20 37.60 -15.09
CA LEU A 497 -23.58 36.20 -14.86
C LEU A 497 -23.44 35.32 -16.12
N THR A 498 -23.16 35.93 -17.27
CA THR A 498 -23.02 35.21 -18.54
C THR A 498 -21.69 34.46 -18.60
N PHE A 499 -21.60 33.47 -19.50
CA PHE A 499 -20.33 32.80 -19.78
C PHE A 499 -19.22 33.79 -20.16
N ARG A 500 -19.54 34.84 -20.91
CA ARG A 500 -18.58 35.90 -21.27
C ARG A 500 -18.16 36.69 -20.04
N GLY A 501 -19.10 37.08 -19.19
CA GLY A 501 -18.82 37.73 -17.91
C GLY A 501 -17.90 36.90 -17.02
N HIS A 502 -18.09 35.59 -16.94
CA HIS A 502 -17.21 34.67 -16.21
C HIS A 502 -15.80 34.61 -16.84
N CYS A 503 -15.70 34.60 -18.17
CA CYS A 503 -14.41 34.66 -18.87
C CYS A 503 -13.67 35.97 -18.59
N ASP A 504 -14.35 37.11 -18.72
CA ASP A 504 -13.77 38.43 -18.49
C ASP A 504 -13.32 38.58 -17.02
N HIS A 505 -14.09 38.05 -16.08
CA HIS A 505 -13.70 38.01 -14.67
C HIS A 505 -12.45 37.15 -14.43
N LEU A 506 -12.36 35.96 -15.02
CA LEU A 506 -11.18 35.12 -14.89
C LEU A 506 -9.94 35.78 -15.51
N VAL A 507 -10.08 36.46 -16.65
CA VAL A 507 -8.98 37.24 -17.25
C VAL A 507 -8.49 38.34 -16.32
N GLN A 508 -9.39 39.04 -15.62
CA GLN A 508 -9.02 40.06 -14.62
C GLN A 508 -8.26 39.44 -13.45
N VAL A 509 -8.76 38.33 -12.89
CA VAL A 509 -8.08 37.61 -11.81
C VAL A 509 -6.67 37.16 -12.23
N LEU A 510 -6.53 36.65 -13.45
CA LEU A 510 -5.23 36.23 -13.98
C LEU A 510 -4.27 37.39 -14.19
N ALA A 511 -4.75 38.57 -14.56
CA ALA A 511 -3.92 39.76 -14.75
C ALA A 511 -3.34 40.30 -13.43
N ASP A 512 -4.05 40.10 -12.31
CA ASP A 512 -3.65 40.56 -10.98
C ASP A 512 -2.63 39.63 -10.29
N ILE A 513 -2.41 38.42 -10.81
CA ILE A 513 -1.50 37.43 -10.23
C ILE A 513 -0.09 37.60 -10.81
N PRO A 514 0.93 37.92 -9.99
CA PRO A 514 2.30 37.98 -10.45
C PRO A 514 2.88 36.57 -10.66
N GLY A 515 3.59 36.38 -11.78
CA GLY A 515 4.31 35.14 -12.07
C GLY A 515 3.44 34.05 -12.71
N ASP A 516 3.95 32.82 -12.69
CA ASP A 516 3.34 31.68 -13.37
C ASP A 516 2.07 31.19 -12.66
N VAL A 517 1.08 30.74 -13.43
CA VAL A 517 -0.21 30.24 -12.96
C VAL A 517 -0.47 28.81 -13.45
N VAL A 518 -1.05 28.00 -12.56
CA VAL A 518 -1.72 26.74 -12.90
C VAL A 518 -3.22 26.92 -12.70
N LEU A 519 -4.00 26.76 -13.77
CA LEU A 519 -5.47 26.83 -13.69
C LEU A 519 -6.04 25.46 -13.36
N VAL A 520 -6.93 25.38 -12.38
CA VAL A 520 -7.62 24.14 -12.00
C VAL A 520 -9.11 24.40 -12.09
N GLY A 521 -9.79 23.73 -13.02
CA GLY A 521 -11.22 23.92 -13.29
C GLY A 521 -12.03 22.67 -13.00
N HIS A 522 -13.03 22.79 -12.12
CA HIS A 522 -14.02 21.73 -11.86
C HIS A 522 -15.24 21.86 -12.77
N SER A 523 -15.71 20.72 -13.31
CA SER A 523 -16.99 20.64 -14.02
C SER A 523 -17.10 21.73 -15.12
N TYR A 524 -18.10 22.60 -15.04
CA TYR A 524 -18.33 23.74 -15.93
C TYR A 524 -17.09 24.62 -16.19
N SER A 525 -16.24 24.84 -15.19
CA SER A 525 -15.08 25.72 -15.33
C SER A 525 -14.03 25.16 -16.30
N GLY A 526 -14.10 23.88 -16.67
CA GLY A 526 -13.32 23.36 -17.81
C GLY A 526 -13.56 24.13 -19.11
N ALA A 527 -14.78 24.60 -19.36
CA ALA A 527 -15.09 25.41 -20.53
C ALA A 527 -14.41 26.80 -20.46
N LEU A 528 -14.31 27.39 -19.27
CA LEU A 528 -13.59 28.64 -19.05
C LEU A 528 -12.08 28.47 -19.26
N LEU A 529 -11.50 27.38 -18.74
CA LEU A 529 -10.10 27.01 -18.97
C LEU A 529 -9.79 26.92 -20.48
N GLY A 530 -10.67 26.24 -21.24
CA GLY A 530 -10.54 26.17 -22.71
C GLY A 530 -10.62 27.53 -23.39
N GLU A 531 -11.54 28.40 -22.95
CA GLU A 531 -11.77 29.69 -23.59
C GLU A 531 -10.62 30.69 -23.33
N VAL A 532 -10.18 30.83 -22.08
CA VAL A 532 -9.24 31.90 -21.65
C VAL A 532 -7.87 31.41 -21.19
N GLY A 533 -7.62 30.11 -21.11
CA GLY A 533 -6.37 29.54 -20.60
C GLY A 533 -5.12 29.83 -21.44
N GLY A 534 -5.26 30.51 -22.58
CA GLY A 534 -4.15 30.97 -23.42
C GLY A 534 -3.46 32.26 -22.93
N ALA A 535 -3.82 32.78 -21.76
CA ALA A 535 -3.18 33.95 -21.14
C ALA A 535 -1.68 33.71 -20.90
N LEU A 536 -0.87 34.77 -21.01
CA LEU A 536 0.61 34.68 -21.05
C LEU A 536 1.25 34.05 -19.81
N ASN A 537 0.61 34.20 -18.64
CA ASN A 537 1.10 33.68 -17.36
C ASN A 537 0.59 32.27 -17.04
N VAL A 538 -0.36 31.71 -17.80
CA VAL A 538 -0.86 30.35 -17.58
C VAL A 538 0.13 29.35 -18.17
N ARG A 539 0.71 28.51 -17.30
CA ARG A 539 1.70 27.50 -17.67
C ARG A 539 1.15 26.09 -17.74
N ALA A 540 0.04 25.83 -17.07
CA ALA A 540 -0.59 24.53 -17.04
C ALA A 540 -2.08 24.62 -16.69
N MET A 541 -2.84 23.59 -17.07
CA MET A 541 -4.26 23.46 -16.74
C MET A 541 -4.58 22.07 -16.19
N VAL A 542 -5.46 22.00 -15.20
CA VAL A 542 -5.97 20.75 -14.62
C VAL A 542 -7.49 20.76 -14.71
N PHE A 543 -8.04 19.79 -15.42
CA PHE A 543 -9.47 19.57 -15.60
C PHE A 543 -9.94 18.55 -14.58
N VAL A 544 -10.78 18.95 -13.63
CA VAL A 544 -11.27 18.06 -12.56
C VAL A 544 -12.72 17.70 -12.82
N SER A 545 -12.98 16.48 -13.29
CA SER A 545 -14.32 16.06 -13.69
C SER A 545 -15.01 17.09 -14.61
N ALA A 546 -14.25 17.67 -15.53
CA ALA A 546 -14.57 18.95 -16.17
C ALA A 546 -14.90 18.85 -17.65
N PHE A 547 -15.61 19.88 -18.15
CA PHE A 547 -15.96 19.99 -19.57
C PHE A 547 -14.79 20.55 -20.38
N CYS A 548 -13.89 19.66 -20.83
CA CYS A 548 -12.82 20.00 -21.77
C CYS A 548 -13.39 20.08 -23.20
N LEU A 549 -14.03 21.21 -23.55
CA LEU A 549 -14.83 21.38 -24.78
C LEU A 549 -13.98 21.72 -26.03
N GLU A 550 -14.50 21.35 -27.20
CA GLU A 550 -14.01 21.78 -28.51
C GLU A 550 -14.74 23.05 -29.00
N PRO A 551 -14.12 23.89 -29.84
CA PRO A 551 -14.80 25.05 -30.43
C PRO A 551 -16.09 24.62 -31.15
N GLY A 552 -17.19 25.31 -30.86
CA GLY A 552 -18.51 24.95 -31.36
C GLY A 552 -19.33 24.05 -30.41
N GLU A 553 -18.75 23.54 -29.33
CA GLU A 553 -19.47 22.78 -28.30
C GLU A 553 -19.94 23.67 -27.14
N SER A 554 -20.92 23.18 -26.40
CA SER A 554 -21.40 23.73 -25.13
C SER A 554 -21.51 22.62 -24.08
N VAL A 555 -21.62 23.00 -22.79
CA VAL A 555 -21.88 22.03 -21.72
C VAL A 555 -23.15 21.24 -21.99
N ALA A 556 -24.22 21.92 -22.43
CA ALA A 556 -25.48 21.29 -22.82
C ALA A 556 -25.27 20.27 -23.96
N SER A 557 -24.61 20.66 -25.06
CA SER A 557 -24.48 19.79 -26.23
C SER A 557 -23.69 18.51 -25.93
N VAL A 558 -22.68 18.56 -25.05
CA VAL A 558 -21.89 17.38 -24.68
C VAL A 558 -22.62 16.51 -23.65
N ASN A 559 -23.21 17.13 -22.62
CA ASN A 559 -23.86 16.40 -21.54
C ASN A 559 -25.19 15.75 -22.01
N ASP A 560 -25.97 16.45 -22.84
CA ASP A 560 -27.31 16.04 -23.23
C ASP A 560 -27.33 15.04 -24.40
N ALA A 561 -26.30 15.02 -25.24
CA ALA A 561 -26.19 14.13 -26.41
C ALA A 561 -25.71 12.71 -26.07
N LYS A 562 -25.12 12.50 -24.88
CA LYS A 562 -24.45 11.24 -24.53
C LYS A 562 -25.01 10.52 -23.29
N ALA A 563 -26.20 10.92 -22.83
CA ALA A 563 -26.94 10.31 -21.70
C ALA A 563 -26.08 10.06 -20.44
N GLY A 564 -25.16 10.99 -20.14
CA GLY A 564 -24.10 10.80 -19.15
C GLY A 564 -24.38 11.37 -17.76
N SER A 565 -25.63 11.63 -17.39
CA SER A 565 -25.98 12.12 -16.04
C SER A 565 -27.04 11.23 -15.43
N GLN A 566 -26.79 10.73 -14.22
CA GLN A 566 -27.78 10.04 -13.38
C GLN A 566 -28.66 11.02 -12.59
N ALA A 567 -28.25 12.29 -12.48
CA ALA A 567 -29.21 13.38 -12.23
C ALA A 567 -30.03 13.54 -13.51
N GLY A 568 -31.29 13.13 -13.51
CA GLY A 568 -32.14 13.18 -14.69
C GLY A 568 -32.26 14.61 -15.22
N LYS A 569 -32.52 14.76 -16.53
CA LYS A 569 -32.86 16.08 -17.11
C LYS A 569 -34.06 16.73 -16.39
N ASP A 570 -34.90 15.92 -15.77
CA ASP A 570 -36.10 16.33 -15.03
C ASP A 570 -35.81 16.81 -13.59
N ASP A 571 -34.59 16.62 -13.08
CA ASP A 571 -34.21 16.95 -11.70
C ASP A 571 -33.58 18.36 -11.54
N ILE A 572 -33.31 19.05 -12.65
CA ILE A 572 -32.87 20.44 -12.69
C ILE A 572 -34.03 21.31 -13.16
N ARG A 573 -34.58 22.15 -12.28
CA ARG A 573 -35.70 23.02 -12.60
C ARG A 573 -35.22 24.36 -13.15
N GLN A 574 -35.70 24.74 -14.32
CA GLN A 574 -35.54 26.11 -14.81
C GLN A 574 -36.60 27.04 -14.20
N VAL A 575 -36.15 28.16 -13.63
CA VAL A 575 -36.98 29.21 -13.01
C VAL A 575 -36.55 30.54 -13.61
N GLY A 576 -37.31 31.02 -14.59
CA GLY A 576 -36.89 32.16 -15.42
C GLY A 576 -35.58 31.85 -16.14
N ASP A 577 -34.59 32.73 -15.98
CA ASP A 577 -33.26 32.57 -16.59
C ASP A 577 -32.29 31.75 -15.73
N TYR A 578 -32.77 31.11 -14.65
CA TYR A 578 -31.93 30.37 -13.71
C TYR A 578 -32.24 28.87 -13.68
N LEU A 579 -31.21 28.06 -13.48
CA LEU A 579 -31.26 26.63 -13.23
C LEU A 579 -31.09 26.39 -11.72
N VAL A 580 -32.06 25.71 -11.12
CA VAL A 580 -32.08 25.35 -9.70
C VAL A 580 -32.06 23.84 -9.56
N ILE A 581 -31.21 23.33 -8.67
CA ILE A 581 -31.13 21.91 -8.35
C ILE A 581 -31.71 21.66 -6.96
N ASP A 582 -32.48 20.58 -6.81
CA ASP A 582 -32.97 20.16 -5.50
C ASP A 582 -31.81 19.65 -4.62
N PRO A 583 -31.75 20.00 -3.32
CA PRO A 583 -30.65 19.56 -2.44
C PRO A 583 -30.49 18.05 -2.31
N GLU A 584 -31.57 17.24 -2.33
CA GLU A 584 -31.45 15.77 -2.33
C GLU A 584 -30.85 15.26 -3.63
N VAL A 585 -31.27 15.82 -4.76
CA VAL A 585 -30.68 15.50 -6.08
C VAL A 585 -29.20 15.86 -6.08
N ALA A 586 -28.85 17.06 -5.60
CA ALA A 586 -27.47 17.51 -5.51
C ALA A 586 -26.62 16.60 -4.60
N ARG A 587 -27.13 16.16 -3.45
CA ARG A 587 -26.44 15.18 -2.60
C ARG A 587 -26.16 13.88 -3.33
N ASN A 588 -27.16 13.33 -4.02
CA ASN A 588 -27.02 12.05 -4.71
C ASN A 588 -26.11 12.15 -5.94
N ALA A 589 -26.13 13.27 -6.65
CA ALA A 589 -25.35 13.46 -7.86
C ALA A 589 -23.90 13.90 -7.56
N PHE A 590 -23.72 14.88 -6.66
CA PHE A 590 -22.44 15.55 -6.46
C PHE A 590 -21.65 15.07 -5.25
N TYR A 591 -22.32 14.52 -4.23
CA TYR A 591 -21.72 14.31 -2.89
C TYR A 591 -22.06 12.95 -2.28
N HIS A 592 -22.44 11.95 -3.08
CA HIS A 592 -22.87 10.64 -2.57
C HIS A 592 -21.75 9.82 -1.91
N ASP A 593 -20.51 10.23 -2.15
CA ASP A 593 -19.26 9.70 -1.59
C ASP A 593 -18.70 10.58 -0.46
N CYS A 594 -19.37 11.68 -0.11
CA CYS A 594 -19.07 12.50 1.07
C CYS A 594 -19.79 11.95 2.31
N THR A 595 -19.38 12.39 3.51
CA THR A 595 -20.17 12.12 4.72
C THR A 595 -21.56 12.79 4.63
N PRO A 596 -22.61 12.25 5.26
CA PRO A 596 -23.95 12.85 5.21
C PRO A 596 -24.00 14.32 5.65
N ASP A 597 -23.18 14.69 6.64
CA ASP A 597 -23.08 16.05 7.16
C ASP A 597 -22.39 16.99 6.16
N GLU A 598 -21.26 16.57 5.57
CA GLU A 598 -20.58 17.32 4.52
C GLU A 598 -21.46 17.49 3.28
N ALA A 599 -22.13 16.42 2.84
CA ALA A 599 -23.03 16.44 1.70
C ALA A 599 -24.21 17.40 1.92
N THR A 600 -24.79 17.41 3.13
CA THR A 600 -25.89 18.32 3.47
C THR A 600 -25.41 19.77 3.58
N ASN A 601 -24.24 20.01 4.16
CA ASN A 601 -23.66 21.35 4.23
C ASN A 601 -23.35 21.89 2.84
N ALA A 602 -22.66 21.11 2.00
CA ALA A 602 -22.31 21.49 0.64
C ALA A 602 -23.54 21.76 -0.23
N ALA A 603 -24.55 20.87 -0.19
CA ALA A 603 -25.80 21.06 -0.93
C ALA A 603 -26.55 22.33 -0.49
N GLY A 604 -26.50 22.68 0.81
CA GLY A 604 -27.12 23.91 1.34
C GLY A 604 -26.43 25.22 0.92
N ARG A 605 -25.20 25.15 0.39
CA ARG A 605 -24.44 26.31 -0.09
C ARG A 605 -24.55 26.54 -1.61
N LEU A 606 -25.25 25.66 -2.33
CA LEU A 606 -25.46 25.79 -3.76
C LEU A 606 -26.33 27.01 -4.08
N THR A 607 -25.98 27.72 -5.15
CA THR A 607 -26.67 28.93 -5.62
C THR A 607 -27.19 28.74 -7.05
N PRO A 608 -28.35 29.30 -7.43
CA PRO A 608 -28.89 29.17 -8.79
C PRO A 608 -27.88 29.55 -9.89
N GLU A 609 -27.94 28.85 -11.02
CA GLU A 609 -27.03 29.05 -12.16
C GLU A 609 -27.73 29.75 -13.31
N HIS A 610 -27.08 30.69 -13.99
CA HIS A 610 -27.71 31.33 -15.14
C HIS A 610 -27.76 30.33 -16.32
N ALA A 611 -28.94 30.11 -16.90
CA ALA A 611 -29.16 29.09 -17.93
C ALA A 611 -28.28 29.30 -19.17
N GLY A 612 -27.97 30.56 -19.49
CA GLY A 612 -27.07 30.93 -20.58
C GLY A 612 -25.65 30.37 -20.43
N ALA A 613 -25.16 30.11 -19.21
CA ALA A 613 -23.84 29.52 -19.00
C ALA A 613 -23.77 28.06 -19.49
N ARG A 614 -24.87 27.31 -19.40
CA ARG A 614 -24.95 25.90 -19.82
C ARG A 614 -24.93 25.74 -21.35
N VAL A 615 -25.53 26.70 -22.07
CA VAL A 615 -25.72 26.64 -23.53
C VAL A 615 -24.71 27.48 -24.31
N ALA A 616 -23.81 28.18 -23.62
CA ALA A 616 -22.78 28.98 -24.25
C ALA A 616 -21.85 28.11 -25.11
N ILE A 617 -21.64 28.54 -26.35
CA ILE A 617 -20.76 27.88 -27.30
C ILE A 617 -19.34 28.41 -27.09
N VAL A 618 -18.39 27.53 -26.80
CA VAL A 618 -16.97 27.92 -26.69
C VAL A 618 -16.39 28.19 -28.08
N SER A 619 -15.50 29.16 -28.17
CA SER A 619 -14.85 29.57 -29.42
C SER A 619 -13.38 29.15 -29.49
N ASN A 620 -12.79 28.81 -28.35
CA ASN A 620 -11.38 28.49 -28.22
C ASN A 620 -11.13 27.19 -27.44
N ALA A 621 -9.92 26.62 -27.59
CA ALA A 621 -9.48 25.40 -26.92
C ALA A 621 -8.01 25.51 -26.50
N ALA A 622 -7.75 26.30 -25.46
CA ALA A 622 -6.42 26.60 -24.94
C ALA A 622 -5.61 25.34 -24.59
N TRP A 623 -6.28 24.26 -24.19
CA TRP A 623 -5.68 22.98 -23.81
C TRP A 623 -4.92 22.29 -24.96
N ARG A 624 -5.15 22.71 -26.21
CA ARG A 624 -4.34 22.28 -27.37
C ARG A 624 -2.92 22.86 -27.37
N SER A 625 -2.71 23.98 -26.68
CA SER A 625 -1.45 24.75 -26.71
C SER A 625 -0.79 24.96 -25.34
N VAL A 626 -1.52 24.65 -24.27
CA VAL A 626 -1.07 24.75 -22.87
C VAL A 626 -1.07 23.35 -22.26
N PRO A 627 0.02 22.90 -21.61
CA PRO A 627 0.08 21.61 -20.94
C PRO A 627 -1.14 21.39 -20.04
N SER A 628 -1.82 20.25 -20.23
CA SER A 628 -3.10 19.99 -19.57
C SER A 628 -3.15 18.57 -19.01
N HIS A 629 -3.74 18.44 -17.83
CA HIS A 629 -4.01 17.17 -17.17
C HIS A 629 -5.51 17.02 -16.87
N PHE A 630 -6.04 15.82 -16.98
CA PHE A 630 -7.45 15.53 -16.69
C PHE A 630 -7.61 14.53 -15.54
N VAL A 631 -8.38 14.90 -14.53
CA VAL A 631 -8.75 14.03 -13.41
C VAL A 631 -10.15 13.47 -13.67
N VAL A 632 -10.21 12.17 -13.96
CA VAL A 632 -11.46 11.42 -14.18
C VAL A 632 -11.96 10.89 -12.84
N CYS A 633 -13.19 11.23 -12.46
CA CYS A 633 -13.85 10.70 -11.26
C CYS A 633 -14.65 9.45 -11.60
N THR A 634 -14.21 8.27 -11.15
CA THR A 634 -14.76 6.98 -11.62
C THR A 634 -16.11 6.60 -11.03
N LEU A 635 -16.57 7.29 -9.97
CA LEU A 635 -17.88 7.08 -9.35
C LEU A 635 -18.86 8.22 -9.67
N ASP A 636 -18.51 9.14 -10.57
CA ASP A 636 -19.31 10.32 -10.83
C ASP A 636 -20.70 9.99 -11.42
N ARG A 637 -21.74 10.58 -10.80
CA ARG A 637 -23.15 10.44 -11.17
C ARG A 637 -23.71 11.66 -11.90
N ALA A 638 -22.99 12.78 -11.92
CA ALA A 638 -23.37 14.01 -12.60
C ALA A 638 -22.75 14.13 -14.00
N CYS A 639 -21.47 13.79 -14.13
CA CYS A 639 -20.80 13.64 -15.43
C CYS A 639 -20.19 12.25 -15.46
N THR A 640 -20.82 11.29 -16.14
CA THR A 640 -20.41 9.89 -16.02
C THR A 640 -18.95 9.68 -16.44
N PRO A 641 -18.26 8.68 -15.86
CA PRO A 641 -16.86 8.38 -16.18
C PRO A 641 -16.62 8.18 -17.68
N GLU A 642 -17.59 7.64 -18.43
CA GLU A 642 -17.48 7.46 -19.88
C GLU A 642 -17.41 8.82 -20.61
N VAL A 643 -18.23 9.78 -20.21
CA VAL A 643 -18.21 11.15 -20.76
C VAL A 643 -16.91 11.85 -20.38
N GLN A 644 -16.47 11.70 -19.14
CA GLN A 644 -15.19 12.23 -18.68
C GLN A 644 -14.01 11.65 -19.45
N ARG A 645 -13.94 10.33 -19.68
CA ARG A 645 -12.87 9.68 -20.45
C ARG A 645 -12.81 10.17 -21.89
N MET A 646 -13.95 10.45 -22.52
CA MET A 646 -13.96 11.08 -23.85
C MET A 646 -13.36 12.48 -23.86
N MET A 647 -13.60 13.26 -22.80
CA MET A 647 -13.00 14.59 -22.64
C MET A 647 -11.51 14.50 -22.25
N ALA A 648 -11.15 13.55 -21.40
CA ALA A 648 -9.78 13.28 -21.00
C ALA A 648 -8.91 12.86 -22.19
N ALA A 649 -9.47 12.13 -23.16
CA ALA A 649 -8.77 11.76 -24.39
C ALA A 649 -8.38 12.95 -25.28
N ARG A 650 -8.89 14.16 -25.01
CA ARG A 650 -8.51 15.40 -25.71
C ARG A 650 -7.18 15.97 -25.20
N VAL A 651 -6.77 15.62 -23.99
CA VAL A 651 -5.51 16.07 -23.39
C VAL A 651 -4.50 14.93 -23.30
N ASN A 652 -3.23 15.27 -23.16
CA ASN A 652 -2.13 14.29 -23.24
C ASN A 652 -1.84 13.57 -21.91
N SER A 653 -2.52 13.95 -20.82
CA SER A 653 -2.26 13.43 -19.49
C SER A 653 -3.57 13.31 -18.72
N SER A 654 -3.81 12.16 -18.09
CA SER A 654 -4.97 11.96 -17.25
C SER A 654 -4.70 10.96 -16.12
N THR A 655 -5.46 11.10 -15.04
CA THR A 655 -5.46 10.20 -13.88
C THR A 655 -6.91 9.90 -13.51
N GLU A 656 -7.17 8.68 -13.06
CA GLU A 656 -8.48 8.30 -12.51
C GLU A 656 -8.43 8.36 -10.98
N LEU A 657 -9.42 9.01 -10.37
CA LEU A 657 -9.66 9.02 -8.92
C LEU A 657 -10.99 8.31 -8.65
N GLU A 658 -11.01 7.45 -7.62
CA GLU A 658 -12.21 6.73 -7.17
C GLU A 658 -13.17 7.62 -6.36
N SER A 659 -13.52 8.76 -6.95
CA SER A 659 -14.37 9.80 -6.36
C SER A 659 -15.66 9.94 -7.17
N GLY A 660 -16.70 10.48 -6.52
CA GLY A 660 -17.85 11.09 -7.16
C GLY A 660 -17.51 12.44 -7.81
N HIS A 661 -18.53 13.24 -8.13
CA HIS A 661 -18.36 14.50 -8.88
C HIS A 661 -17.47 15.54 -8.17
N SER A 662 -17.36 15.46 -6.84
CA SER A 662 -16.75 16.53 -6.02
C SER A 662 -15.52 16.06 -5.23
N PRO A 663 -14.42 15.66 -5.91
CA PRO A 663 -13.21 15.19 -5.24
C PRO A 663 -12.55 16.26 -4.35
N MET A 664 -12.84 17.55 -4.56
CA MET A 664 -12.39 18.63 -3.69
C MET A 664 -12.99 18.57 -2.27
N LEU A 665 -14.03 17.77 -2.06
CA LEU A 665 -14.65 17.51 -0.76
C LEU A 665 -14.41 16.08 -0.29
N SER A 666 -14.64 15.07 -1.14
CA SER A 666 -14.55 13.66 -0.76
C SER A 666 -13.11 13.13 -0.72
N MET A 667 -12.23 13.62 -1.59
CA MET A 667 -10.84 13.18 -1.72
C MET A 667 -9.83 14.35 -1.89
N PRO A 668 -9.85 15.38 -1.03
CA PRO A 668 -9.06 16.58 -1.23
C PRO A 668 -7.56 16.30 -1.20
N GLU A 669 -7.08 15.36 -0.37
CA GLU A 669 -5.66 15.00 -0.29
C GLU A 669 -5.17 14.33 -1.58
N ALA A 670 -5.96 13.41 -2.15
CA ALA A 670 -5.63 12.75 -3.41
C ALA A 670 -5.64 13.76 -4.58
N LEU A 671 -6.61 14.67 -4.60
CA LEU A 671 -6.69 15.71 -5.63
C LEU A 671 -5.50 16.68 -5.57
N VAL A 672 -5.10 17.12 -4.37
CA VAL A 672 -3.90 17.95 -4.14
C VAL A 672 -2.66 17.24 -4.66
N CYS A 673 -2.52 15.95 -4.34
CA CYS A 673 -1.41 15.13 -4.80
C CYS A 673 -1.33 15.11 -6.34
N THR A 674 -2.46 14.88 -7.02
CA THR A 674 -2.53 14.90 -8.49
C THR A 674 -2.14 16.27 -9.09
N ILE A 675 -2.62 17.38 -8.51
CA ILE A 675 -2.29 18.74 -8.96
C ILE A 675 -0.79 19.01 -8.80
N ALA A 676 -0.22 18.70 -7.62
CA ALA A 676 1.17 18.95 -7.30
C ALA A 676 2.13 18.05 -8.12
N GLU A 677 1.77 16.79 -8.36
CA GLU A 677 2.53 15.86 -9.18
C GLU A 677 2.65 16.36 -10.61
N PHE A 678 1.51 16.69 -11.25
CA PHE A 678 1.48 17.21 -12.61
C PHE A 678 2.34 18.47 -12.76
N GLU A 679 2.23 19.42 -11.83
CA GLU A 679 3.04 20.63 -11.87
C GLU A 679 4.54 20.34 -11.66
N SER A 680 4.88 19.42 -10.75
CA SER A 680 6.26 19.02 -10.52
C SER A 680 6.90 18.34 -11.75
N GLU A 681 6.15 17.49 -12.45
CA GLU A 681 6.58 16.80 -13.66
C GLU A 681 6.78 17.79 -14.80
N ARG A 682 5.83 18.70 -14.99
CA ARG A 682 5.94 19.77 -15.99
C ARG A 682 7.21 20.60 -15.78
N ARG A 683 7.48 21.05 -14.55
CA ARG A 683 8.69 21.85 -14.24
C ARG A 683 9.98 21.07 -14.48
N ARG A 684 10.00 19.75 -14.23
CA ARG A 684 11.16 18.91 -14.55
C ARG A 684 11.37 18.82 -16.07
N THR A 685 10.32 18.61 -16.83
CA THR A 685 10.38 18.51 -18.30
C THR A 685 10.82 19.84 -18.92
N THR A 686 10.30 20.97 -18.46
CA THR A 686 10.72 22.32 -18.92
C THR A 686 12.19 22.62 -18.59
N ARG A 687 12.71 22.14 -17.45
CA ARG A 687 14.13 22.31 -17.10
C ARG A 687 15.08 21.44 -17.93
N GLN A 688 14.61 20.28 -18.39
CA GLN A 688 15.40 19.35 -19.20
C GLN A 688 15.38 19.73 -20.69
N TYR A 689 14.31 20.36 -21.16
CA TYR A 689 14.14 20.87 -22.51
C TYR A 689 13.44 22.25 -22.47
N PRO A 690 14.19 23.36 -22.36
CA PRO A 690 13.59 24.69 -22.39
C PRO A 690 12.92 24.89 -23.76
N TYR A 691 11.62 25.23 -23.75
CA TYR A 691 10.91 25.60 -24.97
C TYR A 691 11.61 26.79 -25.63
N PRO A 692 11.66 26.87 -26.98
CA PRO A 692 12.06 28.10 -27.63
C PRO A 692 11.11 29.21 -27.17
N GLU A 693 11.68 30.32 -26.67
CA GLU A 693 10.93 31.51 -26.31
C GLU A 693 9.99 31.87 -27.47
N ARG A 694 8.68 31.94 -27.21
CA ARG A 694 7.73 32.46 -28.20
C ARG A 694 8.13 33.91 -28.45
N ALA A 695 8.62 34.19 -29.67
CA ALA A 695 8.91 35.55 -30.10
C ALA A 695 7.67 36.42 -29.89
N SER A 696 7.88 37.51 -29.15
CA SER A 696 6.92 38.55 -28.79
C SER A 696 6.18 39.13 -29.98
#